data_AF-A0A3D3P5R0-F1
#
_entry.id   AF-A0A3D3P5R0-F1
#
_cell.length_a   1.000
_cell.length_b   1.000
_cell.length_c   1.000
_cell.angle_alpha   90.00
_cell.angle_beta   90.00
_cell.angle_gamma   90.00
#
_symmetry.space_group_name_H-M   'P 1'
#
loop_
_entity.id
_entity.type
_entity.pdbx_description
1 polymer ?
#
loop_
_entity_poly.entity_id
_entity_poly.type
_entity_poly.pdbx_seq_one_letter_code
_entity_poly.pdbx_strand_id
1 'polypeptide(L)'
;MRLILLALCPILAHAALPVASLQRNTQVDFAREIVPVLKQNCFACHNAKKAKADLNLESPQDMITGGDSGPSLVPGNPDKSLVFTYSAHLEEDPMPPSKNKSNARNLNPQELALLRLWIVQGAQGSSATLSSPTEWSSLNEIQASYATAITPQARFAAVSRGNRLYVYDLHRGALDAELIDPALPNSAHRDFVHTLAFNQYQVLASGGYRTLKLWQRHLPAGAKVETPFPELPPLDPASPPIPLQELKEPISAITLHQSSQRIATGHPNGSTRIWNAKDGKLILEIKSDQAVLRKTKQLQFKQELAQKVHDQAKSQLGSAEKKWTDLSLKTKEAALALAKANTALDQKEHALQTQQQLVDSAQTTKKPKDEIKKLTDELNKRRNERDSSRALLRSAQHTHKLTIKDGTTAAQNFLTIQARVSETETKFISAQEALKAHQTEAAKTNLSPVKALAFSPDGKSLATASDTFPLHLWNSHTGQDLDALTPPQTPTALIFTDETTVLTHLPDNSVFAFSTTPTWIIKRQWGNPQKATPFPGRVLAVAFHSNGHQLAAASGIPSRHSLIHLLDLENEASITTLSKAHLDTITALSYSPDGNRLASASTDRTIKIHQLNPPTLEKTLEGHNNHILSLAWSPDASILASAGVDRLYKLWNPKTGKETKSQGGFSAEIAGISFLGHSNQLLTASAKDLKANNQSLPGITDTILSTSTTPDGAFIVAAGNTGTLQIWTAQDRKTLHTFPK
;
A
#
# COMPACT_ATOMS: atom_id res chain seq x y z
N MET A 1 -69.84 11.13 -57.34
CA MET A 1 -70.07 12.33 -56.50
C MET A 1 -70.77 11.91 -55.20
N ARG A 2 -70.01 11.76 -54.11
CA ARG A 2 -70.48 11.82 -52.71
C ARG A 2 -69.25 12.10 -51.86
N LEU A 3 -69.16 13.33 -51.36
CA LEU A 3 -68.13 13.82 -50.44
C LEU A 3 -68.38 13.23 -49.05
N ILE A 4 -67.30 12.81 -48.38
CA ILE A 4 -67.28 12.55 -46.94
C ILE A 4 -66.55 13.74 -46.29
N LEU A 5 -67.28 14.49 -45.48
CA LEU A 5 -66.73 15.49 -44.56
C LEU A 5 -66.08 14.76 -43.37
N LEU A 6 -64.80 15.05 -43.10
CA LEU A 6 -64.11 14.65 -41.88
C LEU A 6 -63.76 15.93 -41.09
N ALA A 7 -64.22 15.97 -39.85
CA ALA A 7 -64.11 17.10 -38.94
C ALA A 7 -62.65 17.36 -38.54
N LEU A 8 -62.22 18.63 -38.66
CA LEU A 8 -60.96 19.15 -38.13
C LEU A 8 -61.12 19.39 -36.62
N CYS A 9 -60.29 18.70 -35.83
CA CYS A 9 -60.14 18.90 -34.39
C CYS A 9 -59.17 20.09 -34.15
N PRO A 10 -59.46 21.05 -33.26
CA PRO A 10 -58.58 22.19 -33.03
C PRO A 10 -57.38 21.79 -32.17
N ILE A 11 -56.18 22.16 -32.63
CA ILE A 11 -54.93 22.06 -31.87
C ILE A 11 -54.97 23.12 -30.76
N LEU A 12 -54.92 22.69 -29.50
CA LEU A 12 -54.71 23.56 -28.36
C LEU A 12 -53.24 24.05 -28.37
N ALA A 13 -52.99 25.28 -28.83
CA ALA A 13 -51.71 25.94 -28.62
C ALA A 13 -51.52 26.20 -27.11
N HIS A 14 -50.45 25.67 -26.51
CA HIS A 14 -50.05 26.03 -25.15
C HIS A 14 -49.57 27.50 -25.14
N ALA A 15 -50.03 28.29 -24.17
CA ALA A 15 -49.58 29.67 -24.03
C ALA A 15 -48.13 29.72 -23.50
N ALA A 16 -47.27 30.50 -24.16
CA ALA A 16 -45.89 30.75 -23.72
C ALA A 16 -45.85 31.32 -22.30
N LEU A 17 -44.83 30.94 -21.53
CA LEU A 17 -44.65 31.46 -20.18
C LEU A 17 -44.12 32.90 -20.21
N PRO A 18 -44.60 33.79 -19.32
CA PRO A 18 -44.10 35.16 -19.25
C PRO A 18 -42.63 35.16 -18.81
N VAL A 19 -41.78 35.91 -19.53
CA VAL A 19 -40.37 36.12 -19.21
C VAL A 19 -40.20 37.54 -18.70
N ALA A 20 -39.66 37.70 -17.48
CA ALA A 20 -39.43 39.02 -16.90
C ALA A 20 -38.34 39.77 -17.68
N SER A 21 -38.33 41.09 -17.59
CA SER A 21 -37.19 41.90 -18.03
C SER A 21 -36.08 41.82 -16.96
N LEU A 22 -34.90 41.38 -17.36
CA LEU A 22 -33.71 41.36 -16.50
C LEU A 22 -32.53 41.93 -17.27
N GLN A 23 -32.05 43.10 -16.85
CA GLN A 23 -30.83 43.71 -17.36
C GLN A 23 -29.86 43.95 -16.20
N ARG A 24 -28.64 43.44 -16.33
CA ARG A 24 -27.54 43.69 -15.39
C ARG A 24 -26.20 43.66 -16.12
N ASN A 25 -25.24 44.42 -15.59
CA ASN A 25 -23.90 44.58 -16.18
C ASN A 25 -22.88 43.54 -15.68
N THR A 26 -23.31 42.58 -14.86
CA THR A 26 -22.48 41.49 -14.34
C THR A 26 -22.79 40.19 -15.06
N GLN A 27 -21.75 39.36 -15.25
CA GLN A 27 -21.89 38.04 -15.84
C GLN A 27 -22.69 37.11 -14.92
N VAL A 28 -23.57 36.29 -15.51
CA VAL A 28 -24.31 35.25 -14.80
C VAL A 28 -23.41 34.05 -14.52
N ASP A 29 -23.29 33.68 -13.24
CA ASP A 29 -22.52 32.53 -12.80
C ASP A 29 -23.36 31.26 -12.96
N PHE A 30 -22.93 30.37 -13.86
CA PHE A 30 -23.63 29.11 -14.12
C PHE A 30 -23.86 28.29 -12.85
N ALA A 31 -22.84 28.11 -12.00
CA ALA A 31 -22.91 27.21 -10.86
C ALA A 31 -23.73 27.79 -9.70
N ARG A 32 -23.63 29.11 -9.48
CA ARG A 32 -24.32 29.77 -8.37
C ARG A 32 -25.74 30.18 -8.70
N GLU A 33 -26.02 30.51 -9.95
CA GLU A 33 -27.29 31.17 -10.31
C GLU A 33 -28.15 30.33 -11.27
N ILE A 34 -27.55 29.59 -12.22
CA ILE A 34 -28.29 28.76 -13.19
C ILE A 34 -28.54 27.36 -12.67
N VAL A 35 -27.52 26.74 -12.07
CA VAL A 35 -27.63 25.36 -11.59
C VAL A 35 -28.72 25.17 -10.53
N PRO A 36 -28.95 26.07 -9.55
CA PRO A 36 -30.10 25.92 -8.65
C PRO A 36 -31.45 25.84 -9.38
N VAL A 37 -31.61 26.63 -10.45
CA VAL A 37 -32.83 26.66 -11.27
C VAL A 37 -33.00 25.35 -12.05
N LEU A 38 -31.93 24.86 -12.69
CA LEU A 38 -31.96 23.65 -13.51
C LEU A 38 -31.94 22.37 -12.67
N LYS A 39 -31.28 22.36 -11.50
CA LYS A 39 -31.13 21.17 -10.65
C LYS A 39 -32.47 20.64 -10.16
N GLN A 40 -33.38 21.55 -9.82
CA GLN A 40 -34.70 21.19 -9.31
C GLN A 40 -35.67 20.75 -10.42
N ASN A 41 -35.59 21.36 -11.60
CA ASN A 41 -36.63 21.19 -12.64
C ASN A 41 -36.18 20.39 -13.86
N CYS A 42 -34.88 20.39 -14.18
CA CYS A 42 -34.33 19.83 -15.42
C CYS A 42 -33.40 18.63 -15.15
N PHE A 43 -32.49 18.73 -14.17
CA PHE A 43 -31.51 17.67 -13.87
C PHE A 43 -32.18 16.42 -13.31
N ALA A 44 -33.38 16.51 -12.74
CA ALA A 44 -34.09 15.33 -12.27
C ALA A 44 -34.31 14.28 -13.38
N CYS A 45 -34.39 14.74 -14.65
CA CYS A 45 -34.59 13.91 -15.83
C CYS A 45 -33.40 13.94 -16.81
N HIS A 46 -32.67 15.06 -16.94
CA HIS A 46 -31.61 15.26 -17.94
C HIS A 46 -30.24 15.43 -17.28
N ASN A 47 -29.70 14.35 -16.75
CA ASN A 47 -28.38 14.27 -16.12
C ASN A 47 -27.60 13.07 -16.66
N ALA A 48 -26.30 12.99 -16.39
CA ALA A 48 -25.43 11.93 -16.93
C ALA A 48 -25.88 10.49 -16.59
N LYS A 49 -26.72 10.27 -15.56
CA LYS A 49 -27.20 8.94 -15.16
C LYS A 49 -28.58 8.57 -15.71
N LYS A 50 -29.42 9.56 -16.02
CA LYS A 50 -30.83 9.37 -16.43
C LYS A 50 -31.14 9.94 -17.80
N ALA A 51 -30.14 10.49 -18.49
CA ALA A 51 -30.27 11.10 -19.82
C ALA A 51 -31.09 10.18 -20.74
N LYS A 52 -32.23 10.69 -21.18
CA LYS A 52 -32.96 10.15 -22.32
C LYS A 52 -32.52 10.92 -23.56
N ALA A 53 -32.38 10.24 -24.70
CA ALA A 53 -31.92 10.85 -25.95
C ALA A 53 -30.56 11.56 -25.81
N ASP A 54 -29.67 10.99 -24.97
CA ASP A 54 -28.32 11.47 -24.64
C ASP A 54 -28.22 12.93 -24.13
N LEU A 55 -29.33 13.55 -23.74
CA LEU A 55 -29.33 14.92 -23.26
C LEU A 55 -28.86 15.03 -21.78
N ASN A 56 -27.68 15.63 -21.59
CA ASN A 56 -27.11 15.96 -20.28
C ASN A 56 -27.02 17.48 -20.08
N LEU A 57 -27.65 18.00 -19.03
CA LEU A 57 -27.68 19.44 -18.72
C LEU A 57 -26.72 19.85 -17.59
N GLU A 58 -25.90 18.93 -17.07
CA GLU A 58 -25.07 19.19 -15.88
C GLU A 58 -23.90 20.15 -16.13
N SER A 59 -23.52 20.39 -17.39
CA SER A 59 -22.47 21.34 -17.78
C SER A 59 -22.84 22.10 -19.06
N PRO A 60 -22.35 23.34 -19.27
CA PRO A 60 -22.58 24.05 -20.52
C PRO A 60 -21.97 23.30 -21.72
N GLN A 61 -20.86 22.60 -21.52
CA GLN A 61 -20.21 21.82 -22.57
C GLN A 61 -21.09 20.65 -23.02
N ASP A 62 -21.70 19.93 -22.07
CA ASP A 62 -22.63 18.83 -22.38
C ASP A 62 -23.90 19.38 -23.05
N MET A 63 -24.39 20.53 -22.60
CA MET A 63 -25.56 21.19 -23.20
C MET A 63 -25.30 21.62 -24.65
N ILE A 64 -24.09 22.07 -24.96
CA ILE A 64 -23.64 22.41 -26.32
C ILE A 64 -23.52 21.15 -27.18
N THR A 65 -22.97 20.05 -26.64
CA THR A 65 -22.98 18.75 -27.33
C THR A 65 -24.41 18.32 -27.66
N GLY A 66 -25.35 18.56 -26.75
CA GLY A 66 -26.77 18.32 -26.97
C GLY A 66 -27.17 16.85 -26.91
N GLY A 67 -28.38 16.56 -27.37
CA GLY A 67 -28.92 15.20 -27.49
C GLY A 67 -29.37 14.91 -28.92
N ASP A 68 -30.24 13.90 -29.10
CA ASP A 68 -30.73 13.48 -30.43
C ASP A 68 -31.41 14.60 -31.23
N SER A 69 -31.96 15.62 -30.55
CA SER A 69 -32.59 16.80 -31.17
C SER A 69 -31.61 17.94 -31.49
N GLY A 70 -30.30 17.70 -31.32
CA GLY A 70 -29.25 18.69 -31.52
C GLY A 70 -28.82 19.43 -30.25
N PRO A 71 -28.04 20.53 -30.38
CA PRO A 71 -27.50 21.28 -29.25
C PRO A 71 -28.63 21.84 -28.40
N SER A 72 -28.65 21.49 -27.12
CA SER A 72 -29.65 22.02 -26.18
C SER A 72 -29.34 23.47 -25.77
N LEU A 73 -28.11 23.91 -26.00
CA LEU A 73 -27.62 25.24 -25.70
C LEU A 73 -26.82 25.77 -26.89
N VAL A 74 -27.23 26.94 -27.37
CA VAL A 74 -26.51 27.71 -28.38
C VAL A 74 -26.07 29.02 -27.74
N PRO A 75 -24.79 29.14 -27.31
CA PRO A 75 -24.26 30.34 -26.68
C PRO A 75 -24.57 31.61 -27.49
N GLY A 76 -25.05 32.65 -26.81
CA GLY A 76 -25.43 33.93 -27.42
C GLY A 76 -26.82 33.95 -28.08
N ASN A 77 -27.49 32.81 -28.23
CA ASN A 77 -28.76 32.74 -28.95
C ASN A 77 -29.84 31.94 -28.18
N PRO A 78 -30.66 32.62 -27.34
CA PRO A 78 -31.73 31.97 -26.59
C PRO A 78 -32.79 31.31 -27.48
N ASP A 79 -33.10 31.91 -28.63
CA ASP A 79 -34.16 31.43 -29.52
C ASP A 79 -33.77 30.15 -30.27
N LYS A 80 -32.47 29.82 -30.30
CA LYS A 80 -31.93 28.54 -30.80
C LYS A 80 -31.52 27.57 -29.69
N SER A 81 -31.66 27.97 -28.42
CA SER A 81 -31.28 27.15 -27.28
C SER A 81 -32.49 26.37 -26.77
N LEU A 82 -32.56 25.08 -27.08
CA LEU A 82 -33.70 24.23 -26.72
C LEU A 82 -33.99 24.23 -25.22
N VAL A 83 -32.96 24.31 -24.36
CA VAL A 83 -33.15 24.43 -22.91
C VAL A 83 -34.01 25.64 -22.52
N PHE A 84 -33.94 26.74 -23.29
CA PHE A 84 -34.74 27.93 -23.06
C PHE A 84 -36.12 27.82 -23.73
N THR A 85 -36.19 27.44 -25.01
CA THR A 85 -37.46 27.41 -25.76
C THR A 85 -38.44 26.40 -25.19
N TYR A 86 -37.98 25.21 -24.80
CA TYR A 86 -38.80 24.21 -24.13
C TYR A 86 -39.25 24.66 -22.73
N SER A 87 -38.35 25.28 -21.94
CA SER A 87 -38.67 25.77 -20.58
C SER A 87 -39.61 26.99 -20.59
N ALA A 88 -39.60 27.78 -21.67
CA ALA A 88 -40.48 28.92 -21.87
C ALA A 88 -41.81 28.55 -22.57
N HIS A 89 -42.02 27.27 -22.87
CA HIS A 89 -43.19 26.75 -23.57
C HIS A 89 -43.39 27.35 -24.98
N LEU A 90 -42.29 27.50 -25.73
CA LEU A 90 -42.30 27.98 -27.12
C LEU A 90 -42.34 26.82 -28.14
N GLU A 91 -42.21 25.58 -27.68
CA GLU A 91 -42.18 24.37 -28.48
C GLU A 91 -43.49 23.58 -28.30
N GLU A 92 -43.81 22.68 -29.25
CA GLU A 92 -45.05 21.88 -29.23
C GLU A 92 -45.18 21.01 -27.98
N ASP A 93 -44.04 20.46 -27.50
CA ASP A 93 -43.96 19.63 -26.28
C ASP A 93 -43.23 20.40 -25.16
N PRO A 94 -43.92 21.24 -24.37
CA PRO A 94 -43.29 22.07 -23.35
C PRO A 94 -42.66 21.25 -22.21
N MET A 95 -41.58 21.79 -21.62
CA MET A 95 -40.91 21.19 -20.46
C MET A 95 -41.06 22.10 -19.22
N PRO A 96 -41.35 21.53 -18.03
CA PRO A 96 -41.59 20.12 -17.79
C PRO A 96 -42.97 19.65 -18.30
N PRO A 97 -43.13 18.39 -18.71
CA PRO A 97 -44.43 17.87 -19.11
C PRO A 97 -45.42 17.93 -17.94
N SER A 98 -46.70 18.20 -18.26
CA SER A 98 -47.78 18.32 -17.27
C SER A 98 -47.91 17.10 -16.35
N LYS A 99 -47.50 15.92 -16.83
CA LYS A 99 -47.38 14.68 -16.05
C LYS A 99 -45.91 14.24 -15.94
N ASN A 100 -45.17 14.81 -14.99
CA ASN A 100 -43.79 14.40 -14.72
C ASN A 100 -43.67 13.70 -13.35
N LYS A 101 -42.83 12.64 -13.28
CA LYS A 101 -42.59 11.85 -12.05
C LYS A 101 -41.55 12.48 -11.11
N SER A 102 -41.00 13.64 -11.50
CA SER A 102 -39.88 14.29 -10.84
C SER A 102 -40.32 15.50 -9.99
N ASN A 103 -41.62 15.79 -9.94
CA ASN A 103 -42.20 16.99 -9.32
C ASN A 103 -41.55 18.29 -9.80
N ALA A 104 -41.08 18.31 -11.06
CA ALA A 104 -40.55 19.51 -11.70
C ALA A 104 -41.69 20.50 -11.95
N ARG A 105 -41.44 21.79 -11.67
CA ARG A 105 -42.38 22.88 -11.90
C ARG A 105 -41.93 23.74 -13.08
N ASN A 106 -42.87 24.50 -13.64
CA ASN A 106 -42.55 25.54 -14.60
C ASN A 106 -41.59 26.56 -13.96
N LEU A 107 -40.65 27.06 -14.76
CA LEU A 107 -39.80 28.17 -14.35
C LEU A 107 -40.65 29.44 -14.21
N ASN A 108 -40.39 30.22 -13.17
CA ASN A 108 -41.05 31.50 -12.99
C ASN A 108 -40.46 32.57 -13.94
N PRO A 109 -41.10 33.73 -14.11
CA PRO A 109 -40.64 34.75 -15.04
C PRO A 109 -39.21 35.23 -14.81
N GLN A 110 -38.76 35.31 -13.56
CA GLN A 110 -37.41 35.73 -13.19
C GLN A 110 -36.37 34.64 -13.50
N GLU A 111 -36.69 33.37 -13.27
CA GLU A 111 -35.85 32.22 -13.61
C GLU A 111 -35.65 32.10 -15.12
N LEU A 112 -36.71 32.29 -15.90
CA LEU A 112 -36.62 32.36 -17.37
C LEU A 112 -35.78 33.55 -17.83
N ALA A 113 -35.95 34.71 -17.21
CA ALA A 113 -35.16 35.90 -17.55
C ALA A 113 -33.66 35.71 -17.25
N LEU A 114 -33.35 35.05 -16.14
CA LEU A 114 -31.98 34.72 -15.73
C LEU A 114 -31.33 33.70 -16.68
N LEU A 115 -32.06 32.64 -17.04
CA LEU A 115 -31.60 31.65 -18.02
C LEU A 115 -31.36 32.30 -19.38
N ARG A 116 -32.29 33.15 -19.84
CA ARG A 116 -32.16 33.91 -21.09
C ARG A 116 -30.92 34.80 -21.07
N LEU A 117 -30.73 35.57 -20.00
CA LEU A 117 -29.59 36.48 -19.86
C LEU A 117 -28.26 35.73 -19.89
N TRP A 118 -28.15 34.60 -19.18
CA TRP A 118 -26.94 33.78 -19.20
C TRP A 118 -26.61 33.27 -20.61
N ILE A 119 -27.63 32.84 -21.37
CA ILE A 119 -27.44 32.41 -22.76
C ILE A 119 -26.96 33.58 -23.62
N VAL A 120 -27.59 34.76 -23.53
CA VAL A 120 -27.18 35.98 -24.26
C VAL A 120 -25.73 36.35 -23.94
N GLN A 121 -25.28 36.16 -22.70
CA GLN A 121 -23.91 36.42 -22.25
C GLN A 121 -22.89 35.34 -22.68
N GLY A 122 -23.27 34.42 -23.56
CA GLY A 122 -22.37 33.40 -24.10
C GLY A 122 -22.29 32.11 -23.27
N ALA A 123 -23.22 31.92 -22.32
CA ALA A 123 -23.45 30.67 -21.61
C ALA A 123 -22.20 29.99 -21.00
N GLN A 124 -21.29 30.80 -20.45
CA GLN A 124 -20.03 30.31 -19.88
C GLN A 124 -20.21 29.68 -18.49
N GLY A 125 -19.37 28.71 -18.13
CA GLY A 125 -19.36 28.06 -16.81
C GLY A 125 -18.86 26.61 -16.82
N SER A 126 -18.73 25.99 -15.64
CA SER A 126 -18.43 24.55 -15.51
C SER A 126 -19.16 23.93 -14.31
N SER A 127 -19.38 22.61 -14.33
CA SER A 127 -20.06 21.85 -13.26
C SER A 127 -19.25 21.72 -11.96
N ALA A 128 -18.01 22.23 -11.92
CA ALA A 128 -17.06 21.98 -10.84
C ALA A 128 -17.48 22.60 -9.49
N THR A 129 -18.48 23.47 -9.46
CA THR A 129 -18.89 24.27 -8.29
C THR A 129 -20.33 23.98 -7.82
N LEU A 130 -20.79 22.74 -7.95
CA LEU A 130 -22.09 22.28 -7.45
C LEU A 130 -22.17 22.07 -5.92
N SER A 131 -21.07 22.29 -5.19
CA SER A 131 -21.04 22.27 -3.73
C SER A 131 -20.98 23.69 -3.18
N SER A 132 -21.96 24.08 -2.35
CA SER A 132 -21.83 25.20 -1.42
C SER A 132 -20.49 25.10 -0.68
N PRO A 133 -19.89 26.23 -0.23
CA PRO A 133 -18.71 26.16 0.63
C PRO A 133 -18.99 25.23 1.80
N THR A 134 -18.15 24.22 2.03
CA THR A 134 -18.29 23.34 3.19
C THR A 134 -18.10 24.18 4.45
N GLU A 135 -19.15 24.37 5.22
CA GLU A 135 -19.04 24.93 6.58
C GLU A 135 -18.53 23.84 7.52
N TRP A 136 -17.49 24.17 8.29
CA TRP A 136 -16.83 23.23 9.19
C TRP A 136 -17.18 23.59 10.62
N SER A 137 -17.62 22.60 11.39
CA SER A 137 -17.82 22.70 12.83
C SER A 137 -16.88 21.74 13.56
N SER A 138 -16.41 22.17 14.73
CA SER A 138 -15.59 21.33 15.60
C SER A 138 -16.43 20.25 16.25
N LEU A 139 -15.89 19.02 16.30
CA LEU A 139 -16.40 17.94 17.14
C LEU A 139 -15.51 17.81 18.37
N ASN A 140 -16.12 17.63 19.54
CA ASN A 140 -15.37 17.47 20.78
C ASN A 140 -14.80 16.04 20.91
N GLU A 141 -13.50 15.96 21.20
CA GLU A 141 -12.80 14.79 21.75
C GLU A 141 -12.92 13.44 21.00
N ILE A 142 -12.62 13.43 19.69
CA ILE A 142 -12.51 12.17 18.95
C ILE A 142 -11.12 11.55 19.15
N GLN A 143 -11.08 10.43 19.88
CA GLN A 143 -9.83 9.76 20.26
C GLN A 143 -9.46 8.57 19.37
N ALA A 144 -10.39 8.09 18.53
CA ALA A 144 -10.16 6.93 17.69
C ALA A 144 -8.95 7.11 16.76
N SER A 145 -8.13 6.07 16.69
CA SER A 145 -6.94 6.00 15.84
C SER A 145 -7.21 5.18 14.60
N TYR A 146 -7.38 5.86 13.47
CA TYR A 146 -7.57 5.21 12.16
C TYR A 146 -6.27 4.89 11.44
N ALA A 147 -5.15 5.44 11.90
CA ALA A 147 -3.86 5.26 11.26
C ALA A 147 -2.73 5.15 12.29
N THR A 148 -1.87 4.17 12.07
CA THR A 148 -0.56 4.04 12.72
C THR A 148 0.54 3.95 11.67
N ALA A 149 1.76 4.28 12.05
CA ALA A 149 2.96 3.99 11.25
C ALA A 149 4.16 3.78 12.17
N ILE A 150 5.16 3.02 11.73
CA ILE A 150 6.44 2.83 12.44
C ILE A 150 7.60 3.02 11.46
N THR A 151 8.70 3.65 11.90
CA THR A 151 9.89 3.78 11.06
C THR A 151 10.57 2.43 10.85
N PRO A 152 11.22 2.19 9.69
CA PRO A 152 11.89 0.90 9.41
C PRO A 152 12.87 0.43 10.48
N GLN A 153 13.54 1.37 11.15
CA GLN A 153 14.51 1.15 12.21
C GLN A 153 13.91 1.11 13.62
N ALA A 154 12.58 1.09 13.76
CA ALA A 154 11.87 1.11 15.03
C ALA A 154 12.26 2.26 15.97
N ARG A 155 12.63 3.43 15.42
CA ARG A 155 12.96 4.61 16.24
C ARG A 155 11.70 5.37 16.65
N PHE A 156 10.76 5.52 15.73
CA PHE A 156 9.57 6.33 15.91
C PHE A 156 8.31 5.54 15.54
N ALA A 157 7.26 5.72 16.32
CA ALA A 157 5.91 5.28 15.99
C ALA A 157 4.97 6.48 15.96
N ALA A 158 4.13 6.56 14.94
CA ALA A 158 3.15 7.62 14.78
C ALA A 158 1.73 7.04 14.90
N VAL A 159 0.82 7.84 15.45
CA VAL A 159 -0.59 7.49 15.62
C VAL A 159 -1.49 8.70 15.39
N SER A 160 -2.62 8.50 14.72
CA SER A 160 -3.67 9.52 14.64
C SER A 160 -4.63 9.44 15.82
N ARG A 161 -5.16 10.58 16.27
CA ARG A 161 -6.29 10.65 17.22
C ARG A 161 -7.27 11.67 16.66
N GLY A 162 -8.26 11.16 15.93
CA GLY A 162 -9.11 12.00 15.09
C GLY A 162 -8.28 12.76 14.04
N ASN A 163 -8.20 14.09 14.17
CA ASN A 163 -7.48 14.98 13.27
C ASN A 163 -6.09 15.43 13.79
N ARG A 164 -5.67 14.89 14.94
CA ARG A 164 -4.36 15.14 15.57
C ARG A 164 -3.41 13.99 15.29
N LEU A 165 -2.12 14.27 15.32
CA LEU A 165 -1.06 13.30 15.08
C LEU A 165 -0.02 13.38 16.17
N TYR A 166 0.36 12.22 16.70
CA TYR A 166 1.36 12.09 17.74
C TYR A 166 2.49 11.19 17.23
N VAL A 167 3.72 11.61 17.43
CA VAL A 167 4.92 10.81 17.15
C VAL A 167 5.58 10.49 18.50
N TYR A 168 5.86 9.22 18.74
CA TYR A 168 6.53 8.72 19.94
C TYR A 168 7.92 8.23 19.59
N ASP A 169 8.87 8.55 20.46
CA ASP A 169 10.24 8.06 20.41
C ASP A 169 10.33 6.75 21.21
N LEU A 170 10.57 5.65 20.50
CA LEU A 170 10.61 4.31 21.09
C LEU A 170 11.90 4.03 21.87
N HIS A 171 12.96 4.83 21.66
CA HIS A 171 14.16 4.72 22.47
C HIS A 171 13.97 5.37 23.84
N ARG A 172 13.37 6.56 23.87
CA ARG A 172 13.05 7.26 25.12
C ARG A 172 11.82 6.66 25.81
N GLY A 173 10.93 6.03 25.05
CA GLY A 173 9.63 5.58 25.53
C GLY A 173 8.72 6.77 25.87
N ALA A 174 8.81 7.86 25.11
CA ALA A 174 8.15 9.13 25.40
C ALA A 174 7.60 9.79 24.13
N LEU A 175 6.71 10.78 24.31
CA LEU A 175 6.22 11.59 23.20
C LEU A 175 7.39 12.39 22.59
N ASP A 176 7.55 12.28 21.27
CA ASP A 176 8.51 13.08 20.51
C ASP A 176 7.89 14.43 20.15
N ALA A 177 6.70 14.43 19.55
CA ALA A 177 5.94 15.63 19.22
C ALA A 177 4.45 15.34 18.95
N GLU A 178 3.60 16.34 19.22
CA GLU A 178 2.29 16.49 18.56
C GLU A 178 2.50 17.31 17.27
N LEU A 179 2.08 16.78 16.12
CA LEU A 179 2.23 17.46 14.83
C LEU A 179 1.09 18.46 14.65
N ILE A 180 1.44 19.73 14.48
CA ILE A 180 0.50 20.83 14.34
C ILE A 180 0.73 21.50 12.99
N ASP A 181 -0.35 21.66 12.22
CA ASP A 181 -0.35 22.58 11.08
C ASP A 181 -0.58 24.01 11.59
N PRO A 182 0.38 24.94 11.39
CA PRO A 182 0.22 26.32 11.82
C PRO A 182 -1.01 27.03 11.23
N ALA A 183 -1.55 26.53 10.10
CA ALA A 183 -2.75 27.07 9.48
C ALA A 183 -4.06 26.57 10.13
N LEU A 184 -3.99 25.68 11.13
CA LEU A 184 -5.14 25.07 11.78
C LEU A 184 -5.08 25.25 13.31
N PRO A 185 -6.24 25.29 14.00
CA PRO A 185 -6.28 25.36 15.45
C PRO A 185 -5.84 24.02 16.06
N ASN A 186 -4.60 23.96 16.58
CA ASN A 186 -4.03 22.84 17.35
C ASN A 186 -4.34 21.44 16.76
N SER A 187 -4.11 21.27 15.45
CA SER A 187 -4.39 20.02 14.76
C SER A 187 -3.49 19.82 13.54
N ALA A 188 -3.27 18.56 13.17
CA ALA A 188 -2.48 18.20 12.01
C ALA A 188 -3.28 18.33 10.71
N HIS A 189 -4.58 18.00 10.75
CA HIS A 189 -5.50 18.12 9.62
C HIS A 189 -6.85 18.71 10.06
N ARG A 190 -7.64 19.18 9.08
CA ARG A 190 -8.97 19.74 9.33
C ARG A 190 -10.06 18.68 9.50
N ASP A 191 -9.85 17.49 8.91
CA ASP A 191 -10.67 16.28 9.05
C ASP A 191 -9.80 15.15 9.64
N PHE A 192 -10.37 13.98 9.88
CA PHE A 192 -9.66 12.80 10.35
C PHE A 192 -8.42 12.46 9.52
N VAL A 193 -7.39 12.01 10.22
CA VAL A 193 -6.22 11.42 9.57
C VAL A 193 -6.47 9.93 9.37
N HIS A 194 -6.67 9.55 8.11
CA HIS A 194 -7.06 8.21 7.72
C HIS A 194 -5.89 7.29 7.41
N THR A 195 -4.73 7.85 7.12
CA THR A 195 -3.59 7.06 6.65
C THR A 195 -2.28 7.73 7.04
N LEU A 196 -1.30 6.89 7.41
CA LEU A 196 0.05 7.27 7.79
C LEU A 196 1.03 6.29 7.16
N ALA A 197 2.20 6.79 6.73
CA ALA A 197 3.31 5.95 6.34
C ALA A 197 4.64 6.66 6.62
N PHE A 198 5.66 5.91 7.02
CA PHE A 198 7.04 6.39 7.08
C PHE A 198 7.83 5.88 5.88
N ASN A 199 8.78 6.68 5.39
CA ASN A 199 9.85 6.19 4.51
C ASN A 199 11.13 5.89 5.30
N GLN A 200 12.14 5.33 4.61
CA GLN A 200 13.45 5.02 5.18
C GLN A 200 14.26 6.25 5.64
N TYR A 201 13.86 7.44 5.20
CA TYR A 201 14.47 8.72 5.59
C TYR A 201 13.72 9.41 6.73
N GLN A 202 12.80 8.70 7.40
CA GLN A 202 12.02 9.19 8.55
C GLN A 202 11.07 10.35 8.22
N VAL A 203 10.69 10.49 6.95
CA VAL A 203 9.62 11.40 6.52
C VAL A 203 8.30 10.69 6.73
N LEU A 204 7.36 11.37 7.41
CA LEU A 204 6.00 10.86 7.63
C LEU A 204 5.05 11.45 6.60
N ALA A 205 4.32 10.61 5.88
CA ALA A 205 3.18 11.02 5.08
C ALA A 205 1.88 10.88 5.88
N SER A 206 1.00 11.87 5.81
CA SER A 206 -0.35 11.81 6.40
C SER A 206 -1.42 12.29 5.43
N GLY A 207 -2.51 11.52 5.32
CA GLY A 207 -3.65 11.82 4.47
C GLY A 207 -4.87 12.27 5.27
N GLY A 208 -5.49 13.37 4.84
CA GLY A 208 -6.76 13.88 5.37
C GLY A 208 -7.74 14.25 4.27
N TYR A 209 -8.75 15.06 4.59
CA TYR A 209 -9.69 15.55 3.58
C TYR A 209 -8.98 16.46 2.57
N ARG A 210 -8.91 16.01 1.31
CA ARG A 210 -8.31 16.70 0.15
C ARG A 210 -6.86 17.16 0.33
N THR A 211 -6.18 16.64 1.34
CA THR A 211 -4.86 17.08 1.75
C THR A 211 -3.96 15.89 2.03
N LEU A 212 -2.75 15.96 1.50
CA LEU A 212 -1.64 15.07 1.80
C LEU A 212 -0.49 15.92 2.31
N LYS A 213 0.08 15.56 3.46
CA LYS A 213 1.20 16.29 4.07
C LYS A 213 2.40 15.37 4.26
N LEU A 214 3.58 15.91 4.03
CA LEU A 214 4.85 15.32 4.42
C LEU A 214 5.41 16.10 5.59
N TRP A 215 5.67 15.38 6.67
CA TRP A 215 6.27 15.92 7.88
C TRP A 215 7.72 15.49 7.97
N GLN A 216 8.56 16.44 8.35
CA GLN A 216 9.98 16.20 8.56
C GLN A 216 10.38 16.73 9.93
N ARG A 217 11.11 15.88 10.66
CA ARG A 217 11.73 16.20 11.94
C ARG A 217 12.92 17.14 11.72
N HIS A 218 13.02 18.20 12.50
CA HIS A 218 14.07 19.20 12.47
C HIS A 218 14.53 19.52 13.90
N LEU A 219 15.84 19.41 14.15
CA LEU A 219 16.45 19.83 15.41
C LEU A 219 16.80 21.32 15.34
N PRO A 220 16.52 22.09 16.39
CA PRO A 220 16.87 23.51 16.42
C PRO A 220 18.38 23.72 16.33
N ALA A 221 18.79 24.82 15.71
CA ALA A 221 20.19 25.24 15.74
C ALA A 221 20.62 25.56 17.17
N GLY A 222 21.90 25.33 17.48
CA GLY A 222 22.45 25.68 18.79
C GLY A 222 22.44 27.18 19.03
N ALA A 223 22.08 27.58 20.24
CA ALA A 223 22.11 28.97 20.67
C ALA A 223 23.39 29.24 21.46
N LYS A 224 24.07 30.37 21.19
CA LYS A 224 25.21 30.81 21.99
C LYS A 224 24.71 31.21 23.38
N VAL A 225 25.37 30.72 24.42
CA VAL A 225 25.07 31.05 25.82
C VAL A 225 25.83 32.32 26.20
N GLU A 226 25.12 33.38 26.61
CA GLU A 226 25.71 34.71 26.90
C GLU A 226 26.14 34.89 28.37
N THR A 227 25.84 33.93 29.26
CA THR A 227 26.17 34.04 30.69
C THR A 227 27.64 33.69 30.95
N PRO A 228 28.39 34.52 31.70
CA PRO A 228 29.74 34.16 32.11
C PRO A 228 29.67 32.97 33.09
N PHE A 229 30.39 31.89 32.78
CA PHE A 229 30.64 30.84 33.75
C PHE A 229 31.54 31.41 34.86
N PRO A 230 31.23 31.19 36.15
CA PRO A 230 32.12 31.60 37.23
C PRO A 230 33.45 30.88 37.08
N GLU A 231 34.57 31.59 37.27
CA GLU A 231 35.90 31.00 37.38
C GLU A 231 35.88 29.93 38.48
N LEU A 232 36.16 28.69 38.11
CA LEU A 232 36.36 27.64 39.09
C LEU A 232 37.72 27.87 39.78
N PRO A 233 37.80 27.73 41.12
CA PRO A 233 39.07 27.73 41.81
C PRO A 233 39.92 26.54 41.34
N PRO A 234 41.26 26.67 41.38
CA PRO A 234 42.16 25.60 40.98
C PRO A 234 41.93 24.35 41.84
N LEU A 235 41.85 23.19 41.18
CA LEU A 235 41.83 21.88 41.83
C LEU A 235 43.26 21.53 42.29
N ASP A 236 43.41 21.20 43.57
CA ASP A 236 44.63 20.69 44.17
C ASP A 236 44.83 19.20 43.81
N PRO A 237 45.91 18.81 43.10
CA PRO A 237 46.11 17.44 42.67
C PRO A 237 46.86 16.65 43.74
N ALA A 238 46.13 16.10 44.71
CA ALA A 238 46.71 15.15 45.68
C ALA A 238 45.90 13.85 45.73
N SER A 239 46.06 13.01 44.71
CA SER A 239 45.80 11.57 44.79
C SER A 239 46.60 10.84 43.70
N PRO A 240 47.37 9.79 44.04
CA PRO A 240 48.15 9.06 43.05
C PRO A 240 47.23 8.26 42.12
N PRO A 241 47.48 8.26 40.79
CA PRO A 241 46.69 7.48 39.86
C PRO A 241 46.97 5.98 40.03
N ILE A 242 45.89 5.18 40.02
CA ILE A 242 45.94 3.72 39.94
C ILE A 242 46.06 3.35 38.46
N PRO A 243 47.05 2.54 38.04
CA PRO A 243 47.19 2.16 36.64
C PRO A 243 46.06 1.20 36.25
N LEU A 244 45.30 1.57 35.20
CA LEU A 244 44.44 0.64 34.47
C LEU A 244 45.29 -0.07 33.40
N GLN A 245 45.02 -1.36 33.22
CA GLN A 245 45.73 -2.31 32.36
C GLN A 245 45.96 -1.80 30.92
N GLU A 246 47.04 -2.27 30.28
CA GLU A 246 47.47 -1.86 28.93
C GLU A 246 46.33 -1.78 27.90
N LEU A 247 45.90 -0.56 27.62
CA LEU A 247 45.06 -0.26 26.46
C LEU A 247 45.99 -0.23 25.23
N LYS A 248 45.72 -1.09 24.25
CA LYS A 248 46.52 -1.20 23.00
C LYS A 248 46.52 0.09 22.15
N GLU A 249 45.63 1.03 22.45
CA GLU A 249 45.42 2.28 21.71
C GLU A 249 45.23 3.44 22.69
N PRO A 250 45.77 4.64 22.42
CA PRO A 250 45.54 5.81 23.26
C PRO A 250 44.06 6.18 23.33
N ILE A 251 43.62 6.68 24.49
CA ILE A 251 42.29 7.26 24.70
C ILE A 251 42.39 8.77 24.51
N SER A 252 41.55 9.33 23.65
CA SER A 252 41.47 10.78 23.41
C SER A 252 40.38 11.48 24.22
N ALA A 253 39.36 10.74 24.67
CA ALA A 253 38.30 11.27 25.54
C ALA A 253 37.76 10.16 26.46
N ILE A 254 37.34 10.49 27.68
CA ILE A 254 36.73 9.54 28.62
C ILE A 254 35.59 10.19 29.40
N THR A 255 34.53 9.44 29.65
CA THR A 255 33.43 9.88 30.52
C THR A 255 32.84 8.69 31.30
N LEU A 256 32.34 8.95 32.50
CA LEU A 256 31.74 7.94 33.39
C LEU A 256 30.30 8.33 33.67
N HIS A 257 29.38 7.40 33.41
CA HIS A 257 28.02 7.49 33.93
C HIS A 257 27.93 6.69 35.23
N GLN A 258 27.94 7.41 36.36
CA GLN A 258 28.07 6.81 37.69
C GLN A 258 26.91 5.88 38.04
N SER A 259 25.66 6.25 37.74
CA SER A 259 24.49 5.46 38.16
C SER A 259 24.41 4.11 37.42
N SER A 260 24.74 4.09 36.12
CA SER A 260 24.76 2.84 35.34
C SER A 260 26.08 2.08 35.41
N GLN A 261 27.09 2.62 36.10
CA GLN A 261 28.46 2.06 36.16
C GLN A 261 29.02 1.76 34.76
N ARG A 262 28.94 2.74 33.85
CA ARG A 262 29.47 2.62 32.48
C ARG A 262 30.50 3.68 32.19
N ILE A 263 31.60 3.28 31.57
CA ILE A 263 32.66 4.18 31.09
C ILE A 263 32.58 4.21 29.57
N ALA A 264 32.59 5.40 28.97
CA ALA A 264 32.78 5.55 27.53
C ALA A 264 34.16 6.13 27.24
N THR A 265 34.88 5.55 26.28
CA THR A 265 36.20 5.98 25.83
C THR A 265 36.17 6.30 24.34
N GLY A 266 36.71 7.44 23.96
CA GLY A 266 36.90 7.88 22.59
C GLY A 266 38.35 7.66 22.18
N HIS A 267 38.57 7.33 20.91
CA HIS A 267 39.88 6.98 20.39
C HIS A 267 40.27 7.82 19.16
N PRO A 268 41.58 7.96 18.87
CA PRO A 268 42.05 8.65 17.66
C PRO A 268 41.66 8.00 16.34
N ASN A 269 41.32 6.71 16.35
CA ASN A 269 40.77 6.00 15.19
C ASN A 269 39.26 6.27 14.97
N GLY A 270 38.68 7.22 15.70
CA GLY A 270 37.27 7.59 15.65
C GLY A 270 36.30 6.61 16.29
N SER A 271 36.79 5.54 16.92
CA SER A 271 35.93 4.61 17.66
C SER A 271 35.56 5.14 19.04
N THR A 272 34.34 4.84 19.46
CA THR A 272 33.87 5.04 20.83
C THR A 272 33.53 3.68 21.44
N ARG A 273 34.11 3.35 22.58
CA ARG A 273 33.89 2.08 23.29
C ARG A 273 33.20 2.33 24.61
N ILE A 274 32.21 1.51 24.95
CA ILE A 274 31.50 1.54 26.23
C ILE A 274 31.86 0.29 27.01
N TRP A 275 32.25 0.48 28.26
CA TRP A 275 32.77 -0.54 29.15
C TRP A 275 31.92 -0.62 30.41
N ASN A 276 31.86 -1.80 31.00
CA ASN A 276 31.35 -1.99 32.34
C ASN A 276 32.40 -1.48 33.34
N ALA A 277 32.07 -0.49 34.15
CA ALA A 277 32.99 0.12 35.10
C ALA A 277 33.40 -0.84 36.23
N LYS A 278 32.59 -1.87 36.52
CA LYS A 278 32.81 -2.81 37.63
C LYS A 278 33.81 -3.90 37.29
N ASP A 279 33.76 -4.45 36.08
CA ASP A 279 34.61 -5.58 35.67
C ASP A 279 35.49 -5.29 34.45
N GLY A 280 35.44 -4.08 33.90
CA GLY A 280 36.27 -3.63 32.78
C GLY A 280 35.93 -4.27 31.44
N LYS A 281 34.82 -5.03 31.34
CA LYS A 281 34.46 -5.70 30.08
C LYS A 281 33.87 -4.71 29.07
N LEU A 282 34.27 -4.87 27.81
CA LEU A 282 33.68 -4.16 26.68
C LEU A 282 32.21 -4.57 26.53
N ILE A 283 31.32 -3.58 26.53
CA ILE A 283 29.88 -3.74 26.30
C ILE A 283 29.57 -3.50 24.82
N LEU A 284 30.10 -2.41 24.25
CA LEU A 284 29.74 -1.94 22.92
C LEU A 284 30.90 -1.15 22.30
N GLU A 285 31.06 -1.25 21.00
CA GLU A 285 31.97 -0.41 20.21
C GLU A 285 31.20 0.25 19.06
N ILE A 286 31.33 1.57 18.93
CA ILE A 286 30.71 2.42 17.91
C ILE A 286 31.82 2.90 16.98
N LYS A 287 31.71 2.55 15.70
CA LYS A 287 32.84 2.56 14.73
C LYS A 287 32.46 3.07 13.34
N SER A 288 31.33 3.75 13.16
CA SER A 288 30.77 3.91 11.82
C SER A 288 29.92 5.17 11.66
N ASP A 289 30.02 5.79 10.48
CA ASP A 289 29.12 6.84 10.02
C ASP A 289 27.67 6.33 9.93
N GLN A 290 26.71 7.16 10.35
CA GLN A 290 25.27 6.88 10.33
C GLN A 290 24.74 6.52 8.93
N ALA A 291 25.16 7.25 7.89
CA ALA A 291 24.74 6.97 6.51
C ALA A 291 25.26 5.61 6.06
N VAL A 292 26.49 5.27 6.45
CA VAL A 292 27.10 3.96 6.20
C VAL A 292 26.35 2.85 6.94
N LEU A 293 26.02 3.03 8.22
CA LEU A 293 25.27 2.04 9.02
C LEU A 293 23.87 1.80 8.47
N ARG A 294 23.13 2.86 8.14
CA ARG A 294 21.78 2.76 7.55
C ARG A 294 21.81 1.99 6.23
N LYS A 295 22.73 2.35 5.33
CA LYS A 295 22.91 1.67 4.05
C LYS A 295 23.38 0.22 4.23
N THR A 296 24.24 -0.05 5.22
CA THR A 296 24.68 -1.41 5.55
C THR A 296 23.51 -2.28 6.01
N LYS A 297 22.69 -1.82 6.97
CA LYS A 297 21.50 -2.56 7.42
C LYS A 297 20.50 -2.80 6.29
N GLN A 298 20.30 -1.80 5.42
CA GLN A 298 19.44 -1.94 4.26
C GLN A 298 19.96 -2.99 3.27
N LEU A 299 21.27 -3.00 2.99
CA LEU A 299 21.90 -3.96 2.10
C LEU A 299 21.93 -5.37 2.71
N GLN A 300 22.14 -5.50 4.03
CA GLN A 300 22.03 -6.76 4.77
C GLN A 300 20.63 -7.34 4.64
N PHE A 301 19.58 -6.54 4.91
CA PHE A 301 18.20 -6.98 4.72
C PHE A 301 17.92 -7.43 3.28
N LYS A 302 18.42 -6.70 2.28
CA LYS A 302 18.29 -7.09 0.86
C LYS A 302 19.00 -8.41 0.55
N GLN A 303 20.21 -8.62 1.08
CA GLN A 303 20.98 -9.84 0.92
C GLN A 303 20.26 -11.04 1.57
N GLU A 304 19.83 -10.90 2.83
CA GLU A 304 19.12 -11.96 3.57
C GLU A 304 17.81 -12.35 2.90
N LEU A 305 17.06 -11.35 2.41
CA LEU A 305 15.87 -11.58 1.60
C LEU A 305 16.21 -12.35 0.32
N ALA A 306 17.19 -11.91 -0.45
CA ALA A 306 17.58 -12.55 -1.70
C ALA A 306 18.04 -14.00 -1.48
N GLN A 307 18.80 -14.26 -0.41
CA GLN A 307 19.21 -15.59 0.01
C GLN A 307 17.98 -16.48 0.27
N LYS A 308 17.04 -15.99 1.09
CA LYS A 308 15.85 -16.77 1.44
C LYS A 308 14.98 -17.10 0.22
N VAL A 309 14.82 -16.14 -0.70
CA VAL A 309 14.07 -16.34 -1.95
C VAL A 309 14.75 -17.38 -2.83
N HIS A 310 16.07 -17.33 -2.91
CA HIS A 310 16.87 -18.31 -3.63
C HIS A 310 16.76 -19.71 -3.03
N ASP A 311 16.86 -19.84 -1.69
CA ASP A 311 16.71 -21.12 -0.99
C ASP A 311 15.32 -21.72 -1.17
N GLN A 312 14.27 -20.88 -1.12
CA GLN A 312 12.91 -21.32 -1.40
C GLN A 312 12.76 -21.81 -2.84
N ALA A 313 13.35 -21.12 -3.83
CA ALA A 313 13.33 -21.56 -5.22
C ALA A 313 14.07 -22.90 -5.39
N LYS A 314 15.23 -23.10 -4.73
CA LYS A 314 15.97 -24.37 -4.71
C LYS A 314 15.13 -25.51 -4.11
N SER A 315 14.43 -25.26 -3.01
CA SER A 315 13.53 -26.24 -2.39
C SER A 315 12.37 -26.63 -3.32
N GLN A 316 11.79 -25.66 -4.02
CA GLN A 316 10.75 -25.89 -5.03
C GLN A 316 11.28 -26.68 -6.23
N LEU A 317 12.53 -26.45 -6.64
CA LEU A 317 13.17 -27.17 -7.73
C LEU A 317 13.28 -28.67 -7.41
N GLY A 318 13.78 -29.02 -6.22
CA GLY A 318 13.88 -30.43 -5.80
C GLY A 318 12.52 -31.14 -5.74
N SER A 319 11.48 -30.42 -5.31
CA SER A 319 10.11 -30.97 -5.31
C SER A 319 9.55 -31.17 -6.72
N ALA A 320 9.83 -30.24 -7.64
CA ALA A 320 9.42 -30.32 -9.03
C ALA A 320 10.17 -31.42 -9.80
N GLU A 321 11.46 -31.59 -9.54
CA GLU A 321 12.29 -32.65 -10.10
C GLU A 321 11.78 -34.02 -9.72
N LYS A 322 11.48 -34.24 -8.43
CA LYS A 322 10.88 -35.49 -7.95
C LYS A 322 9.55 -35.78 -8.64
N LYS A 323 8.67 -34.78 -8.77
CA LYS A 323 7.37 -34.96 -9.44
C LYS A 323 7.53 -35.29 -10.93
N TRP A 324 8.47 -34.63 -11.62
CA TRP A 324 8.75 -34.89 -13.03
C TRP A 324 9.34 -36.29 -13.24
N THR A 325 10.29 -36.70 -12.42
CA THR A 325 10.91 -38.04 -12.49
C THR A 325 9.89 -39.16 -12.22
N ASP A 326 9.03 -39.00 -11.19
CA ASP A 326 7.95 -39.94 -10.89
C ASP A 326 6.95 -40.07 -12.06
N LEU A 327 6.53 -38.96 -12.66
CA LEU A 327 5.59 -38.97 -13.79
C LEU A 327 6.23 -39.48 -15.09
N SER A 328 7.53 -39.23 -15.28
CA SER A 328 8.31 -39.80 -16.38
C SER A 328 8.36 -41.32 -16.28
N LEU A 329 8.55 -41.88 -15.08
CA LEU A 329 8.49 -43.32 -14.84
C LEU A 329 7.09 -43.88 -15.14
N LYS A 330 6.02 -43.27 -14.61
CA LYS A 330 4.63 -43.68 -14.89
C LYS A 330 4.28 -43.64 -16.37
N THR A 331 4.82 -42.68 -17.11
CA THR A 331 4.62 -42.59 -18.56
C THR A 331 5.24 -43.78 -19.28
N LYS A 332 6.44 -44.22 -18.86
CA LYS A 332 7.10 -45.43 -19.38
C LYS A 332 6.31 -46.69 -19.05
N GLU A 333 5.81 -46.82 -17.81
CA GLU A 333 4.97 -47.95 -17.39
C GLU A 333 3.66 -48.02 -18.18
N ALA A 334 2.98 -46.88 -18.38
CA ALA A 334 1.76 -46.79 -19.17
C ALA A 334 2.01 -47.15 -20.65
N ALA A 335 3.15 -46.75 -21.22
CA ALA A 335 3.54 -47.13 -22.57
C ALA A 335 3.73 -48.66 -22.70
N LEU A 336 4.38 -49.28 -21.71
CA LEU A 336 4.56 -50.74 -21.67
C LEU A 336 3.22 -51.47 -21.52
N ALA A 337 2.32 -50.96 -20.66
CA ALA A 337 0.97 -51.53 -20.49
C ALA A 337 0.14 -51.41 -21.77
N LEU A 338 0.25 -50.28 -22.49
CA LEU A 338 -0.39 -50.06 -23.78
C LEU A 338 0.13 -51.07 -24.83
N ALA A 339 1.44 -51.26 -24.92
CA ALA A 339 2.03 -52.26 -25.82
C ALA A 339 1.52 -53.68 -25.52
N LYS A 340 1.50 -54.08 -24.24
CA LYS A 340 0.95 -55.37 -23.80
C LYS A 340 -0.53 -55.53 -24.16
N ALA A 341 -1.35 -54.50 -23.95
CA ALA A 341 -2.77 -54.53 -24.29
C ALA A 341 -3.00 -54.64 -25.80
N ASN A 342 -2.15 -54.02 -26.62
CA ASN A 342 -2.22 -54.15 -28.07
C ASN A 342 -1.91 -55.59 -28.51
N THR A 343 -0.78 -56.15 -28.05
CA THR A 343 -0.41 -57.54 -28.36
C THR A 343 -1.47 -58.54 -27.90
N ALA A 344 -2.08 -58.32 -26.74
CA ALA A 344 -3.17 -59.17 -26.24
C ALA A 344 -4.43 -59.07 -27.11
N LEU A 345 -4.77 -57.89 -27.63
CA LEU A 345 -5.88 -57.73 -28.58
C LEU A 345 -5.59 -58.47 -29.89
N ASP A 346 -4.39 -58.28 -30.46
CA ASP A 346 -3.98 -58.93 -31.72
C ASP A 346 -4.10 -60.47 -31.61
N GLN A 347 -3.68 -61.05 -30.48
CA GLN A 347 -3.82 -62.49 -30.21
C GLN A 347 -5.29 -62.94 -30.13
N LYS A 348 -6.16 -62.14 -29.50
CA LYS A 348 -7.59 -62.46 -29.38
C LYS A 348 -8.33 -62.29 -30.71
N GLU A 349 -7.95 -61.31 -31.53
CA GLU A 349 -8.48 -61.12 -32.87
C GLU A 349 -8.09 -62.28 -33.80
N HIS A 350 -6.82 -62.68 -33.79
CA HIS A 350 -6.37 -63.86 -34.54
C HIS A 350 -7.12 -65.13 -34.11
N ALA A 351 -7.25 -65.37 -32.80
CA ALA A 351 -7.98 -66.53 -32.28
C ALA A 351 -9.46 -66.53 -32.68
N LEU A 352 -10.13 -65.36 -32.67
CA LEU A 352 -11.51 -65.21 -33.14
C LEU A 352 -11.62 -65.50 -34.64
N GLN A 353 -10.67 -65.02 -35.45
CA GLN A 353 -10.65 -65.24 -36.89
C GLN A 353 -10.42 -66.71 -37.25
N THR A 354 -9.50 -67.39 -36.55
CA THR A 354 -9.31 -68.84 -36.68
C THR A 354 -10.59 -69.61 -36.32
N GLN A 355 -11.27 -69.23 -35.23
CA GLN A 355 -12.53 -69.88 -34.81
C GLN A 355 -13.67 -69.62 -35.82
N GLN A 356 -13.71 -68.43 -36.43
CA GLN A 356 -14.70 -68.10 -37.48
C GLN A 356 -14.50 -68.98 -38.71
N GLN A 357 -13.26 -69.18 -39.17
CA GLN A 357 -12.96 -70.09 -40.27
C GLN A 357 -13.41 -71.53 -39.98
N LEU A 358 -13.29 -72.01 -38.74
CA LEU A 358 -13.78 -73.32 -38.34
C LEU A 358 -15.32 -73.40 -38.44
N VAL A 359 -16.05 -72.38 -37.98
CA VAL A 359 -17.51 -72.30 -38.11
C VAL A 359 -17.94 -72.28 -39.58
N ASP A 360 -17.31 -71.44 -40.41
CA ASP A 360 -17.62 -71.30 -41.84
C ASP A 360 -17.34 -72.62 -42.59
N SER A 361 -16.24 -73.30 -42.27
CA SER A 361 -15.91 -74.62 -42.84
C SER A 361 -16.93 -75.71 -42.44
N ALA A 362 -17.42 -75.69 -41.20
CA ALA A 362 -18.41 -76.64 -40.71
C ALA A 362 -19.80 -76.44 -41.36
N GLN A 363 -20.16 -75.17 -41.64
CA GLN A 363 -21.40 -74.82 -42.35
C GLN A 363 -21.35 -75.22 -43.83
N THR A 364 -20.23 -74.96 -44.51
CA THR A 364 -20.04 -75.31 -45.92
C THR A 364 -19.99 -76.83 -46.15
N THR A 365 -19.45 -77.59 -45.20
CA THR A 365 -19.38 -79.07 -45.25
C THR A 365 -20.65 -79.78 -44.72
N LYS A 366 -21.70 -79.05 -44.33
CA LYS A 366 -22.97 -79.58 -43.79
C LYS A 366 -22.80 -80.55 -42.61
N LYS A 367 -21.89 -80.23 -41.67
CA LYS A 367 -21.70 -80.99 -40.43
C LYS A 367 -22.98 -81.05 -39.56
N PRO A 368 -23.09 -82.01 -38.61
CA PRO A 368 -24.25 -82.12 -37.71
C PRO A 368 -24.54 -80.81 -36.96
N LYS A 369 -25.83 -80.48 -36.79
CA LYS A 369 -26.27 -79.22 -36.14
C LYS A 369 -25.68 -79.00 -34.75
N ASP A 370 -25.51 -80.07 -33.96
CA ASP A 370 -24.95 -79.98 -32.61
C ASP A 370 -23.45 -79.61 -32.60
N GLU A 371 -22.70 -80.02 -33.62
CA GLU A 371 -21.29 -79.69 -33.79
C GLU A 371 -21.12 -78.21 -34.20
N ILE A 372 -21.97 -77.73 -35.12
CA ILE A 372 -22.02 -76.31 -35.52
C ILE A 372 -22.39 -75.43 -34.31
N LYS A 373 -23.34 -75.86 -33.47
CA LYS A 373 -23.73 -75.13 -32.26
C LYS A 373 -22.55 -74.96 -31.28
N LYS A 374 -21.82 -76.04 -30.98
CA LYS A 374 -20.63 -75.98 -30.10
C LYS A 374 -19.55 -75.03 -30.63
N LEU A 375 -19.26 -75.08 -31.93
CA LEU A 375 -18.28 -74.17 -32.56
C LEU A 375 -18.74 -72.71 -32.50
N THR A 376 -20.05 -72.46 -32.63
CA THR A 376 -20.67 -71.12 -32.54
C THR A 376 -20.65 -70.58 -31.10
N ASP A 377 -20.89 -71.44 -30.10
CA ASP A 377 -20.80 -71.05 -28.68
C ASP A 377 -19.36 -70.65 -28.30
N GLU A 378 -18.36 -71.41 -28.76
CA GLU A 378 -16.94 -71.04 -28.58
C GLU A 378 -16.59 -69.74 -29.34
N LEU A 379 -17.14 -69.51 -30.54
CA LEU A 379 -16.98 -68.24 -31.26
C LEU A 379 -17.54 -67.05 -30.46
N ASN A 380 -18.72 -67.20 -29.85
CA ASN A 380 -19.30 -66.16 -28.99
C ASN A 380 -18.43 -65.90 -27.75
N LYS A 381 -17.85 -66.94 -27.15
CA LYS A 381 -16.87 -66.79 -26.06
C LYS A 381 -15.64 -66.01 -26.51
N ARG A 382 -15.04 -66.35 -27.66
CA ARG A 382 -13.88 -65.61 -28.22
C ARG A 382 -14.23 -64.16 -28.55
N ARG A 383 -15.45 -63.90 -29.01
CA ARG A 383 -15.95 -62.53 -29.25
C ARG A 383 -15.98 -61.72 -27.94
N ASN A 384 -16.50 -62.29 -26.86
CA ASN A 384 -16.51 -61.66 -25.54
C ASN A 384 -15.08 -61.40 -25.00
N GLU A 385 -14.17 -62.36 -25.17
CA GLU A 385 -12.75 -62.17 -24.81
C GLU A 385 -12.09 -61.04 -25.60
N ARG A 386 -12.35 -60.95 -26.91
CA ARG A 386 -11.88 -59.85 -27.77
C ARG A 386 -12.45 -58.51 -27.33
N ASP A 387 -13.75 -58.45 -27.05
CA ASP A 387 -14.40 -57.21 -26.60
C ASP A 387 -13.87 -56.73 -25.24
N SER A 388 -13.55 -57.65 -24.34
CA SER A 388 -12.85 -57.36 -23.08
C SER A 388 -11.43 -56.81 -23.31
N SER A 389 -10.61 -57.47 -24.15
CA SER A 389 -9.28 -56.97 -24.53
C SER A 389 -9.34 -55.59 -25.20
N ARG A 390 -10.35 -55.34 -26.03
CA ARG A 390 -10.55 -54.04 -26.69
C ARG A 390 -10.89 -52.94 -25.68
N ALA A 391 -11.67 -53.25 -24.65
CA ALA A 391 -11.95 -52.31 -23.56
C ALA A 391 -10.67 -52.00 -22.74
N LEU A 392 -9.85 -53.02 -22.46
CA LEU A 392 -8.55 -52.83 -21.79
C LEU A 392 -7.59 -51.96 -22.62
N LEU A 393 -7.52 -52.16 -23.95
CA LEU A 393 -6.71 -51.32 -24.83
C LEU A 393 -7.17 -49.85 -24.77
N ARG A 394 -8.47 -49.58 -24.85
CA ARG A 394 -9.01 -48.21 -24.73
C ARG A 394 -8.64 -47.57 -23.39
N SER A 395 -8.72 -48.33 -22.30
CA SER A 395 -8.29 -47.87 -20.97
C SER A 395 -6.79 -47.55 -20.93
N ALA A 396 -5.94 -48.44 -21.46
CA ALA A 396 -4.50 -48.24 -21.52
C ALA A 396 -4.11 -47.04 -22.40
N GLN A 397 -4.78 -46.84 -23.54
CA GLN A 397 -4.61 -45.67 -24.41
C GLN A 397 -4.95 -44.37 -23.68
N HIS A 398 -6.06 -44.36 -22.92
CA HIS A 398 -6.48 -43.20 -22.14
C HIS A 398 -5.46 -42.86 -21.04
N THR A 399 -5.03 -43.86 -20.27
CA THR A 399 -4.01 -43.69 -19.21
C THR A 399 -2.69 -43.19 -19.79
N HIS A 400 -2.21 -43.78 -20.89
CA HIS A 400 -0.98 -43.35 -21.54
C HIS A 400 -1.06 -41.87 -21.98
N LYS A 401 -2.17 -41.46 -22.60
CA LYS A 401 -2.41 -40.06 -22.99
C LYS A 401 -2.40 -39.10 -21.80
N LEU A 402 -3.04 -39.46 -20.68
CA LEU A 402 -3.05 -38.65 -19.46
C LEU A 402 -1.66 -38.52 -18.86
N THR A 403 -0.93 -39.63 -18.71
CA THR A 403 0.43 -39.62 -18.15
C THR A 403 1.41 -38.79 -18.97
N ILE A 404 1.31 -38.80 -20.31
CA ILE A 404 2.09 -37.90 -21.18
C ILE A 404 1.76 -36.44 -20.91
N LYS A 405 0.47 -36.10 -20.79
CA LYS A 405 0.04 -34.71 -20.52
C LYS A 405 0.55 -34.24 -19.15
N ASP A 406 0.42 -35.08 -18.13
CA ASP A 406 0.88 -34.74 -16.78
C ASP A 406 2.41 -34.66 -16.71
N GLY A 407 3.11 -35.57 -17.39
CA GLY A 407 4.58 -35.60 -17.50
C GLY A 407 5.13 -34.37 -18.23
N THR A 408 4.53 -33.96 -19.34
CA THR A 408 4.92 -32.75 -20.08
C THR A 408 4.66 -31.49 -19.26
N THR A 409 3.52 -31.41 -18.56
CA THR A 409 3.21 -30.29 -17.65
C THR A 409 4.23 -30.23 -16.50
N ALA A 410 4.59 -31.37 -15.92
CA ALA A 410 5.59 -31.44 -14.85
C ALA A 410 6.99 -31.04 -15.34
N ALA A 411 7.39 -31.45 -16.55
CA ALA A 411 8.65 -31.07 -17.16
C ALA A 411 8.72 -29.55 -17.40
N GLN A 412 7.66 -28.95 -17.95
CA GLN A 412 7.60 -27.50 -18.17
C GLN A 412 7.66 -26.73 -16.83
N ASN A 413 6.98 -27.22 -15.80
CA ASN A 413 7.05 -26.63 -14.47
C ASN A 413 8.46 -26.72 -13.87
N PHE A 414 9.15 -27.87 -14.03
CA PHE A 414 10.54 -28.04 -13.60
C PHE A 414 11.47 -27.04 -14.30
N LEU A 415 11.40 -26.91 -15.63
CA LEU A 415 12.21 -25.94 -16.39
C LEU A 415 11.93 -24.49 -15.97
N THR A 416 10.67 -24.15 -15.71
CA THR A 416 10.28 -22.81 -15.23
C THR A 416 10.88 -22.50 -13.87
N ILE A 417 10.86 -23.47 -12.94
CA ILE A 417 11.46 -23.31 -11.61
C ILE A 417 12.99 -23.28 -11.71
N GLN A 418 13.59 -24.06 -12.60
CA GLN A 418 15.03 -24.05 -12.85
C GLN A 418 15.51 -22.67 -13.30
N ALA A 419 14.82 -22.05 -14.28
CA ALA A 419 15.11 -20.69 -14.71
C ALA A 419 14.98 -19.66 -13.57
N ARG A 420 13.97 -19.82 -12.70
CA ARG A 420 13.80 -18.98 -11.50
C ARG A 420 14.95 -19.15 -10.52
N VAL A 421 15.46 -20.36 -10.30
CA VAL A 421 16.62 -20.59 -9.40
C VAL A 421 17.82 -19.80 -9.91
N SER A 422 18.14 -19.89 -11.21
CA SER A 422 19.22 -19.11 -11.82
C SER A 422 19.02 -17.60 -11.67
N GLU A 423 17.80 -17.08 -11.92
CA GLU A 423 17.48 -15.65 -11.73
C GLU A 423 17.70 -15.20 -10.28
N THR A 424 17.21 -15.99 -9.31
CA THR A 424 17.35 -15.67 -7.89
C THR A 424 18.79 -15.77 -7.40
N GLU A 425 19.59 -16.69 -7.96
CA GLU A 425 21.01 -16.82 -7.66
C GLU A 425 21.78 -15.57 -8.09
N THR A 426 21.52 -15.07 -9.30
CA THR A 426 22.13 -13.82 -9.78
C THR A 426 21.77 -12.64 -8.88
N LYS A 427 20.51 -12.53 -8.43
CA LYS A 427 20.09 -11.47 -7.50
C LYS A 427 20.74 -11.60 -6.13
N PHE A 428 20.89 -12.82 -5.61
CA PHE A 428 21.56 -13.07 -4.34
C PHE A 428 23.04 -12.70 -4.41
N ILE A 429 23.77 -13.15 -5.45
CA ILE A 429 25.17 -12.81 -5.67
C ILE A 429 25.33 -11.28 -5.78
N SER A 430 24.49 -10.62 -6.60
CA SER A 430 24.53 -9.16 -6.74
C SER A 430 24.29 -8.42 -5.42
N ALA A 431 23.33 -8.87 -4.59
CA ALA A 431 23.09 -8.28 -3.29
C ALA A 431 24.26 -8.50 -2.31
N GLN A 432 24.90 -9.68 -2.36
CA GLN A 432 26.08 -10.00 -1.57
C GLN A 432 27.29 -9.15 -2.00
N GLU A 433 27.51 -8.99 -3.30
CA GLU A 433 28.56 -8.13 -3.85
C GLU A 433 28.33 -6.67 -3.50
N ALA A 434 27.09 -6.16 -3.59
CA ALA A 434 26.75 -4.80 -3.22
C ALA A 434 27.01 -4.53 -1.73
N LEU A 435 26.65 -5.46 -0.84
CA LEU A 435 26.97 -5.35 0.58
C LEU A 435 28.48 -5.36 0.81
N LYS A 436 29.21 -6.31 0.21
CA LYS A 436 30.67 -6.42 0.36
C LYS A 436 31.41 -5.19 -0.18
N ALA A 437 30.98 -4.67 -1.33
CA ALA A 437 31.52 -3.45 -1.93
C ALA A 437 31.31 -2.25 -0.99
N HIS A 438 30.07 -2.06 -0.49
CA HIS A 438 29.76 -1.00 0.47
C HIS A 438 30.56 -1.15 1.78
N GLN A 439 30.75 -2.37 2.28
CA GLN A 439 31.60 -2.63 3.46
C GLN A 439 33.09 -2.34 3.19
N THR A 440 33.59 -2.66 2.00
CA THR A 440 34.98 -2.39 1.60
C THR A 440 35.23 -0.89 1.46
N GLU A 441 34.26 -0.16 0.90
CA GLU A 441 34.28 1.30 0.80
C GLU A 441 34.19 1.94 2.19
N ALA A 442 33.26 1.47 3.03
CA ALA A 442 33.13 1.89 4.42
C ALA A 442 34.42 1.69 5.22
N ALA A 443 35.12 0.58 5.03
CA ALA A 443 36.39 0.29 5.70
C ALA A 443 37.55 1.21 5.29
N LYS A 444 37.46 1.88 4.13
CA LYS A 444 38.44 2.90 3.70
C LYS A 444 38.14 4.28 4.27
N THR A 445 36.98 4.46 4.90
CA THR A 445 36.57 5.75 5.47
C THR A 445 37.32 5.97 6.76
N ASN A 446 38.34 6.84 6.75
CA ASN A 446 39.05 7.21 7.97
C ASN A 446 38.12 8.04 8.86
N LEU A 447 37.73 7.47 9.99
CA LEU A 447 36.96 8.18 11.01
C LEU A 447 37.86 9.18 11.72
N SER A 448 37.30 10.33 12.03
CA SER A 448 38.01 11.38 12.73
C SER A 448 38.17 11.08 14.22
N PRO A 449 39.30 11.48 14.84
CA PRO A 449 39.51 11.33 16.28
C PRO A 449 38.33 11.84 17.11
N VAL A 450 37.91 11.06 18.10
CA VAL A 450 36.89 11.49 19.06
C VAL A 450 37.54 12.44 20.06
N LYS A 451 37.05 13.68 20.16
CA LYS A 451 37.61 14.73 21.02
C LYS A 451 36.89 14.90 22.35
N ALA A 452 35.58 14.69 22.38
CA ALA A 452 34.78 14.85 23.59
C ALA A 452 33.61 13.88 23.62
N LEU A 453 33.21 13.50 24.83
CA LEU A 453 32.15 12.54 25.11
C LEU A 453 31.32 12.99 26.32
N ALA A 454 30.01 12.78 26.29
CA ALA A 454 29.15 12.99 27.45
C ALA A 454 27.95 12.03 27.46
N PHE A 455 27.65 11.41 28.59
CA PHE A 455 26.40 10.66 28.78
C PHE A 455 25.25 11.62 29.10
N SER A 456 24.03 11.27 28.67
CA SER A 456 22.81 11.87 29.23
C SER A 456 22.68 11.49 30.72
N PRO A 457 21.97 12.28 31.54
CA PRO A 457 21.82 11.99 32.95
C PRO A 457 21.07 10.68 33.25
N ASP A 458 20.21 10.20 32.35
CA ASP A 458 19.60 8.86 32.44
C ASP A 458 20.50 7.72 31.93
N GLY A 459 21.64 8.06 31.34
CA GLY A 459 22.63 7.14 30.78
C GLY A 459 22.17 6.41 29.52
N LYS A 460 21.01 6.73 28.93
CA LYS A 460 20.51 6.07 27.71
C LYS A 460 21.11 6.65 26.43
N SER A 461 21.58 7.89 26.47
CA SER A 461 22.22 8.57 25.36
C SER A 461 23.70 8.87 25.62
N LEU A 462 24.49 8.92 24.56
CA LEU A 462 25.90 9.31 24.57
C LEU A 462 26.13 10.31 23.44
N ALA A 463 26.64 11.50 23.75
CA ALA A 463 27.08 12.49 22.77
C ALA A 463 28.56 12.31 22.46
N THR A 464 28.94 12.40 21.18
CA THR A 464 30.32 12.32 20.71
C THR A 464 30.65 13.46 19.75
N ALA A 465 31.74 14.17 20.01
CA ALA A 465 32.32 15.14 19.07
C ALA A 465 33.61 14.59 18.47
N SER A 466 33.80 14.78 17.16
CA SER A 466 35.00 14.42 16.41
C SER A 466 35.55 15.61 15.62
N ASP A 467 36.76 15.48 15.07
CA ASP A 467 37.36 16.50 14.19
C ASP A 467 36.53 16.82 12.93
N THR A 468 35.64 15.92 12.55
CA THR A 468 34.62 16.15 11.53
C THR A 468 33.26 16.45 12.15
N PHE A 469 32.52 17.35 11.50
CA PHE A 469 31.10 17.57 11.77
C PHE A 469 30.25 16.48 11.11
N PRO A 470 29.07 16.14 11.66
CA PRO A 470 28.41 16.73 12.85
C PRO A 470 28.78 16.08 14.19
N LEU A 471 28.36 16.69 15.31
CA LEU A 471 28.32 16.03 16.63
C LEU A 471 27.21 14.97 16.61
N HIS A 472 27.47 13.78 17.13
CA HIS A 472 26.53 12.66 17.09
C HIS A 472 25.97 12.31 18.47
N LEU A 473 24.71 11.86 18.50
CA LEU A 473 24.00 11.32 19.65
C LEU A 473 23.70 9.85 19.42
N TRP A 474 24.07 9.00 20.36
CA TRP A 474 23.98 7.54 20.25
C TRP A 474 23.16 6.95 21.39
N ASN A 475 22.41 5.88 21.10
CA ASN A 475 21.87 5.01 22.12
C ASN A 475 23.04 4.27 22.77
N SER A 476 23.29 4.54 24.05
CA SER A 476 24.40 3.97 24.80
C SER A 476 24.30 2.45 25.04
N HIS A 477 23.15 1.84 24.77
CA HIS A 477 22.90 0.41 24.97
C HIS A 477 23.04 -0.38 23.66
N THR A 478 22.57 0.19 22.56
CA THR A 478 22.50 -0.52 21.27
C THR A 478 23.53 -0.02 20.26
N GLY A 479 24.14 1.14 20.49
CA GLY A 479 24.98 1.83 19.51
C GLY A 479 24.20 2.36 18.31
N GLN A 480 22.85 2.34 18.39
CA GLN A 480 22.02 2.96 17.38
C GLN A 480 22.24 4.47 17.40
N ASP A 481 22.48 5.05 16.24
CA ASP A 481 22.50 6.50 16.10
C ASP A 481 21.09 7.08 16.33
N LEU A 482 21.02 8.16 17.10
CA LEU A 482 19.79 8.87 17.43
C LEU A 482 19.64 10.09 16.55
N ASP A 483 20.61 10.99 16.63
CA ASP A 483 20.54 12.34 16.08
C ASP A 483 21.94 12.92 15.86
N ALA A 484 22.01 13.95 15.03
CA ALA A 484 23.23 14.70 14.79
C ALA A 484 22.97 16.20 14.95
N LEU A 485 23.89 16.88 15.61
CA LEU A 485 23.86 18.32 15.88
C LEU A 485 25.05 18.97 15.17
N THR A 486 24.83 20.12 14.55
CA THR A 486 25.88 20.81 13.78
C THR A 486 26.34 22.06 14.53
N PRO A 487 27.37 21.95 15.38
CA PRO A 487 27.96 23.13 16.01
C PRO A 487 28.76 23.98 15.00
N PRO A 488 29.03 25.26 15.30
CA PRO A 488 29.80 26.15 14.42
C PRO A 488 31.27 25.74 14.28
N GLN A 489 31.83 25.19 15.35
CA GLN A 489 33.21 24.69 15.44
C GLN A 489 33.21 23.31 16.11
N THR A 490 34.27 22.53 15.92
CA THR A 490 34.41 21.23 16.58
C THR A 490 34.48 21.44 18.10
N PRO A 491 33.55 20.86 18.89
CA PRO A 491 33.57 21.01 20.33
C PRO A 491 34.83 20.42 20.97
N THR A 492 35.37 21.11 21.97
CA THR A 492 36.48 20.63 22.80
C THR A 492 35.99 19.96 24.07
N ALA A 493 34.78 20.27 24.53
CA ALA A 493 34.11 19.58 25.64
C ALA A 493 32.59 19.52 25.41
N LEU A 494 31.98 18.49 25.98
CA LEU A 494 30.54 18.22 25.94
C LEU A 494 30.01 17.96 27.34
N ILE A 495 28.80 18.43 27.63
CA ILE A 495 28.06 18.07 28.84
C ILE A 495 26.56 18.11 28.58
N PHE A 496 25.81 17.16 29.15
CA PHE A 496 24.35 17.27 29.21
C PHE A 496 23.96 18.05 30.46
N THR A 497 23.11 19.07 30.32
CA THR A 497 22.53 19.77 31.49
C THR A 497 21.27 19.08 31.99
N ASP A 498 20.55 18.42 31.08
CA ASP A 498 19.36 17.62 31.32
C ASP A 498 19.27 16.53 30.23
N GLU A 499 18.19 15.74 30.20
CA GLU A 499 18.01 14.65 29.22
C GLU A 499 17.95 15.12 27.76
N THR A 500 17.68 16.41 27.55
CA THR A 500 17.38 17.00 26.25
C THR A 500 18.29 18.14 25.83
N THR A 501 19.22 18.57 26.66
CA THR A 501 20.06 19.73 26.36
C THR A 501 21.54 19.37 26.48
N VAL A 502 22.28 19.59 25.40
CA VAL A 502 23.74 19.41 25.32
C VAL A 502 24.41 20.77 25.23
N LEU A 503 25.30 21.06 26.17
CA LEU A 503 26.23 22.18 26.06
C LEU A 503 27.51 21.71 25.37
N THR A 504 28.00 22.55 24.45
CA THR A 504 29.26 22.36 23.76
C THR A 504 30.17 23.55 24.03
N HIS A 505 31.38 23.30 24.50
CA HIS A 505 32.43 24.31 24.57
C HIS A 505 33.27 24.27 23.30
N LEU A 506 33.52 25.43 22.70
CA LEU A 506 34.25 25.57 21.43
C LEU A 506 35.68 26.10 21.66
N PRO A 507 36.59 25.95 20.68
CA PRO A 507 37.96 26.45 20.81
C PRO A 507 38.10 27.97 20.99
N ASP A 508 37.09 28.74 20.58
CA ASP A 508 37.04 30.20 20.73
C ASP A 508 36.47 30.66 22.10
N ASN A 509 36.40 29.74 23.07
CA ASN A 509 35.82 29.90 24.41
C ASN A 509 34.31 30.20 24.41
N SER A 510 33.62 30.07 23.28
CA SER A 510 32.17 30.18 23.25
C SER A 510 31.51 28.88 23.70
N VAL A 511 30.35 29.01 24.33
CA VAL A 511 29.50 27.89 24.72
C VAL A 511 28.20 27.96 23.93
N PHE A 512 27.81 26.84 23.36
CA PHE A 512 26.54 26.67 22.66
C PHE A 512 25.68 25.65 23.37
N ALA A 513 24.39 25.94 23.49
CA ALA A 513 23.38 25.01 23.96
C ALA A 513 22.59 24.46 22.77
N PHE A 514 22.53 23.14 22.67
CA PHE A 514 21.73 22.43 21.68
C PHE A 514 20.61 21.70 22.39
N SER A 515 19.38 21.96 21.97
CA SER A 515 18.27 21.11 22.33
C SER A 515 18.22 19.89 21.41
N THR A 516 18.05 18.72 22.01
CA THR A 516 17.75 17.45 21.35
C THR A 516 16.24 17.22 21.24
N THR A 517 15.42 18.17 21.74
CA THR A 517 13.97 18.18 21.45
C THR A 517 13.73 18.63 20.01
N PRO A 518 13.11 17.78 19.18
CA PRO A 518 12.86 18.12 17.80
C PRO A 518 11.61 19.00 17.65
N THR A 519 11.57 19.73 16.54
CA THR A 519 10.33 20.23 15.97
C THR A 519 9.98 19.40 14.74
N TRP A 520 8.70 19.32 14.42
CA TRP A 520 8.25 18.71 13.17
C TRP A 520 7.59 19.77 12.32
N ILE A 521 8.07 19.90 11.09
CA ILE A 521 7.57 20.87 10.12
C ILE A 521 6.89 20.16 8.96
N ILE A 522 5.93 20.84 8.34
CA ILE A 522 5.38 20.40 7.06
C ILE A 522 6.43 20.67 5.99
N LYS A 523 7.14 19.62 5.57
CA LYS A 523 8.08 19.66 4.45
C LYS A 523 7.35 20.00 3.16
N ARG A 524 6.16 19.42 2.97
CA ARG A 524 5.37 19.60 1.75
C ARG A 524 3.89 19.31 1.99
N GLN A 525 3.04 19.99 1.25
CA GLN A 525 1.61 19.73 1.22
C GLN A 525 1.09 19.71 -0.22
N TRP A 526 0.24 18.74 -0.53
CA TRP A 526 -0.57 18.72 -1.75
C TRP A 526 -2.05 18.87 -1.42
N GLY A 527 -2.73 19.65 -2.26
CA GLY A 527 -4.15 19.94 -2.12
C GLY A 527 -4.46 20.91 -0.98
N ASN A 528 -5.74 21.23 -0.86
CA ASN A 528 -6.30 22.02 0.23
C ASN A 528 -7.77 21.63 0.43
N PRO A 529 -8.36 21.90 1.60
CA PRO A 529 -9.75 21.53 1.87
C PRO A 529 -10.78 22.19 0.93
N GLN A 530 -10.47 23.36 0.38
CA GLN A 530 -11.39 24.18 -0.42
C GLN A 530 -11.46 23.76 -1.88
N LYS A 531 -10.37 23.24 -2.46
CA LYS A 531 -10.27 22.85 -3.87
C LYS A 531 -10.20 21.33 -4.01
N ALA A 532 -10.96 20.78 -4.95
CA ALA A 532 -11.01 19.35 -5.24
C ALA A 532 -9.78 18.81 -6.01
N THR A 533 -8.75 19.63 -6.19
CA THR A 533 -7.53 19.27 -6.93
C THR A 533 -6.30 19.35 -6.01
N PRO A 534 -5.36 18.39 -6.10
CA PRO A 534 -5.40 17.17 -6.92
C PRO A 534 -6.30 16.08 -6.31
N PHE A 535 -6.71 16.23 -5.05
CA PHE A 535 -7.52 15.23 -4.33
C PHE A 535 -8.99 15.68 -4.24
N PRO A 536 -9.93 14.98 -4.88
CA PRO A 536 -11.33 15.37 -4.87
C PRO A 536 -12.05 15.07 -3.55
N GLY A 537 -11.49 14.16 -2.74
CA GLY A 537 -12.05 13.75 -1.45
C GLY A 537 -10.95 13.39 -0.44
N ARG A 538 -11.26 12.46 0.47
CA ARG A 538 -10.29 12.01 1.49
C ARG A 538 -9.13 11.28 0.84
N VAL A 539 -7.92 11.51 1.36
CA VAL A 539 -6.75 10.67 1.07
C VAL A 539 -6.78 9.52 2.08
N LEU A 540 -7.12 8.32 1.60
CA LEU A 540 -7.43 7.18 2.47
C LEU A 540 -6.34 6.12 2.50
N ALA A 541 -5.44 6.14 1.51
CA ALA A 541 -4.30 5.25 1.49
C ALA A 541 -3.08 5.97 0.93
N VAL A 542 -1.95 5.78 1.60
CA VAL A 542 -0.63 6.20 1.11
C VAL A 542 0.34 5.02 1.19
N ALA A 543 1.30 4.97 0.27
CA ALA A 543 2.38 4.00 0.30
C ALA A 543 3.67 4.62 -0.27
N PHE A 544 4.78 4.52 0.44
CA PHE A 544 6.08 4.90 -0.12
C PHE A 544 6.61 3.79 -1.02
N HIS A 545 7.26 4.19 -2.10
CA HIS A 545 8.06 3.29 -2.92
C HIS A 545 9.33 2.89 -2.15
N SER A 546 9.91 1.72 -2.45
CA SER A 546 11.07 1.15 -1.74
C SER A 546 12.37 1.98 -1.86
N ASN A 547 12.43 2.91 -2.83
CA ASN A 547 13.51 3.90 -2.94
C ASN A 547 13.36 5.08 -1.95
N GLY A 548 12.19 5.29 -1.36
CA GLY A 548 11.90 6.41 -0.45
C GLY A 548 11.72 7.78 -1.11
N HIS A 549 11.85 7.90 -2.43
CA HIS A 549 11.75 9.14 -3.21
C HIS A 549 10.44 9.26 -4.01
N GLN A 550 9.58 8.24 -3.96
CA GLN A 550 8.25 8.27 -4.56
C GLN A 550 7.19 7.87 -3.55
N LEU A 551 5.99 8.42 -3.72
CA LEU A 551 4.83 8.19 -2.87
C LEU A 551 3.59 7.96 -3.74
N ALA A 552 2.84 6.90 -3.48
CA ALA A 552 1.50 6.75 -4.03
C ALA A 552 0.48 7.25 -3.00
N ALA A 553 -0.51 8.01 -3.45
CA ALA A 553 -1.61 8.49 -2.62
C ALA A 553 -2.94 8.27 -3.35
N ALA A 554 -3.87 7.56 -2.69
CA ALA A 554 -5.19 7.32 -3.23
C ALA A 554 -6.23 8.24 -2.60
N SER A 555 -7.06 8.83 -3.46
CA SER A 555 -8.21 9.63 -3.07
C SER A 555 -9.38 9.33 -3.99
N GLY A 556 -10.60 9.59 -3.53
CA GLY A 556 -11.78 9.40 -4.35
C GLY A 556 -13.01 10.07 -3.76
N ILE A 557 -14.05 10.14 -4.58
CA ILE A 557 -15.38 10.49 -4.11
C ILE A 557 -16.09 9.17 -3.80
N PRO A 558 -16.60 8.97 -2.56
CA PRO A 558 -17.31 7.75 -2.20
C PRO A 558 -18.38 7.38 -3.24
N SER A 559 -18.38 6.10 -3.64
CA SER A 559 -19.35 5.49 -4.57
C SER A 559 -19.42 6.12 -5.97
N ARG A 560 -18.36 6.80 -6.43
CA ARG A 560 -18.29 7.37 -7.80
C ARG A 560 -17.13 6.83 -8.60
N HIS A 561 -15.90 7.27 -8.30
CA HIS A 561 -14.64 6.78 -8.87
C HIS A 561 -13.48 7.27 -8.00
N SER A 562 -12.38 6.52 -8.00
CA SER A 562 -11.14 6.87 -7.29
C SER A 562 -9.96 7.10 -8.22
N LEU A 563 -8.95 7.76 -7.67
CA LEU A 563 -7.73 8.18 -8.33
C LEU A 563 -6.55 7.72 -7.48
N ILE A 564 -5.46 7.34 -8.15
CA ILE A 564 -4.16 7.15 -7.50
C ILE A 564 -3.21 8.17 -8.10
N HIS A 565 -2.60 8.98 -7.24
CA HIS A 565 -1.51 9.89 -7.60
C HIS A 565 -0.17 9.23 -7.27
N LEU A 566 0.72 9.17 -8.25
CA LEU A 566 2.12 8.78 -8.08
C LEU A 566 2.93 10.08 -8.05
N LEU A 567 3.50 10.38 -6.89
CA LEU A 567 4.20 11.63 -6.61
C LEU A 567 5.71 11.36 -6.53
N ASP A 568 6.47 12.16 -7.27
CA ASP A 568 7.91 12.29 -7.08
C ASP A 568 8.19 13.29 -5.95
N LEU A 569 9.01 12.89 -4.98
CA LEU A 569 9.31 13.70 -3.81
C LEU A 569 10.46 14.69 -4.06
N GLU A 570 11.22 14.51 -5.13
CA GLU A 570 12.33 15.37 -5.54
C GLU A 570 11.91 16.33 -6.66
N ASN A 571 11.12 15.85 -7.64
CA ASN A 571 10.65 16.67 -8.75
C ASN A 571 9.18 17.08 -8.55
N GLU A 572 9.00 18.35 -8.19
CA GLU A 572 7.72 18.90 -7.78
C GLU A 572 6.59 18.83 -8.81
N ALA A 573 6.92 18.86 -10.11
CA ALA A 573 5.95 18.87 -11.20
C ALA A 573 5.51 17.46 -11.65
N SER A 574 6.21 16.41 -11.19
CA SER A 574 5.97 15.04 -11.63
C SER A 574 4.88 14.37 -10.79
N ILE A 575 3.62 14.54 -11.22
CA ILE A 575 2.49 13.78 -10.72
C ILE A 575 1.93 12.94 -11.87
N THR A 576 1.99 11.63 -11.74
CA THR A 576 1.29 10.71 -12.65
C THR A 576 0.00 10.25 -12.02
N THR A 577 -1.14 10.46 -12.69
CA THR A 577 -2.46 10.09 -12.17
C THR A 577 -2.99 8.83 -12.86
N LEU A 578 -3.30 7.80 -12.07
CA LEU A 578 -4.11 6.67 -12.51
C LEU A 578 -5.59 7.03 -12.30
N SER A 579 -6.20 7.53 -13.37
CA SER A 579 -7.62 7.91 -13.35
C SER A 579 -8.54 6.68 -13.36
N LYS A 580 -9.70 6.77 -12.70
CA LYS A 580 -10.69 5.67 -12.60
C LYS A 580 -10.04 4.35 -12.14
N ALA A 581 -9.12 4.45 -11.18
CA ALA A 581 -8.37 3.29 -10.68
C ALA A 581 -9.32 2.22 -10.14
N HIS A 582 -10.33 2.62 -9.36
CA HIS A 582 -11.42 1.75 -8.89
C HIS A 582 -12.79 2.41 -9.08
N LEU A 583 -13.86 1.59 -9.02
CA LEU A 583 -15.24 2.07 -9.11
C LEU A 583 -15.71 2.71 -7.80
N ASP A 584 -15.01 2.45 -6.70
CA ASP A 584 -15.29 3.01 -5.40
C ASP A 584 -13.98 3.33 -4.66
N THR A 585 -14.12 3.56 -3.36
CA THR A 585 -13.12 4.08 -2.45
C THR A 585 -11.95 3.12 -2.35
N ILE A 586 -10.73 3.64 -2.52
CA ILE A 586 -9.50 2.87 -2.30
C ILE A 586 -9.16 2.95 -0.81
N THR A 587 -8.97 1.80 -0.19
CA THR A 587 -8.75 1.63 1.25
C THR A 587 -7.30 1.30 1.59
N ALA A 588 -6.55 0.70 0.66
CA ALA A 588 -5.16 0.37 0.85
C ALA A 588 -4.36 0.45 -0.46
N LEU A 589 -3.09 0.85 -0.32
CA LEU A 589 -2.08 0.84 -1.36
C LEU A 589 -0.85 0.08 -0.84
N SER A 590 -0.18 -0.66 -1.72
CA SER A 590 1.06 -1.35 -1.38
C SER A 590 1.96 -1.49 -2.61
N TYR A 591 3.16 -0.92 -2.55
CA TYR A 591 4.19 -1.15 -3.56
C TYR A 591 4.73 -2.57 -3.42
N SER A 592 5.02 -3.21 -4.56
CA SER A 592 5.81 -4.43 -4.54
C SER A 592 7.24 -4.11 -4.05
N PRO A 593 7.90 -5.01 -3.32
CA PRO A 593 9.24 -4.80 -2.79
C PRO A 593 10.30 -4.40 -3.84
N ASP A 594 10.16 -4.91 -5.06
CA ASP A 594 11.01 -4.57 -6.20
C ASP A 594 10.70 -3.19 -6.81
N GLY A 595 9.64 -2.52 -6.36
CA GLY A 595 9.25 -1.18 -6.79
C GLY A 595 8.51 -1.10 -8.12
N ASN A 596 8.39 -2.22 -8.85
CA ASN A 596 7.89 -2.23 -10.22
C ASN A 596 6.37 -2.20 -10.33
N ARG A 597 5.66 -2.60 -9.27
CA ARG A 597 4.21 -2.74 -9.24
C ARG A 597 3.59 -2.03 -8.05
N LEU A 598 2.36 -1.56 -8.23
CA LEU A 598 1.52 -1.01 -7.17
C LEU A 598 0.21 -1.80 -7.10
N ALA A 599 -0.08 -2.36 -5.92
CA ALA A 599 -1.38 -2.95 -5.63
C ALA A 599 -2.29 -1.93 -4.95
N SER A 600 -3.56 -1.91 -5.33
CA SER A 600 -4.62 -1.11 -4.74
C SER A 600 -5.83 -1.98 -4.39
N ALA A 601 -6.44 -1.75 -3.23
CA ALA A 601 -7.65 -2.43 -2.78
C ALA A 601 -8.77 -1.43 -2.57
N SER A 602 -10.00 -1.87 -2.81
CA SER A 602 -11.17 -1.00 -2.76
C SER A 602 -12.39 -1.63 -2.13
N THR A 603 -13.31 -0.75 -1.72
CA THR A 603 -14.67 -1.08 -1.33
C THR A 603 -15.50 -1.66 -2.49
N ASP A 604 -15.03 -1.51 -3.75
CA ASP A 604 -15.57 -2.22 -4.91
C ASP A 604 -15.28 -3.73 -4.93
N ARG A 605 -14.63 -4.24 -3.86
CA ARG A 605 -14.31 -5.66 -3.61
C ARG A 605 -13.25 -6.25 -4.52
N THR A 606 -12.57 -5.40 -5.30
CA THR A 606 -11.49 -5.81 -6.19
C THR A 606 -10.14 -5.31 -5.70
N ILE A 607 -9.10 -6.05 -6.09
CA ILE A 607 -7.71 -5.61 -5.98
C ILE A 607 -7.22 -5.35 -7.40
N LYS A 608 -6.49 -4.27 -7.62
CA LYS A 608 -5.83 -4.02 -8.90
C LYS A 608 -4.33 -3.93 -8.72
N ILE A 609 -3.60 -4.55 -9.64
CA ILE A 609 -2.14 -4.48 -9.71
C ILE A 609 -1.78 -3.71 -10.96
N HIS A 610 -1.01 -2.63 -10.79
CA HIS A 610 -0.50 -1.81 -11.87
C HIS A 610 1.02 -1.99 -11.98
N GLN A 611 1.52 -2.22 -13.19
CA GLN A 611 2.93 -2.01 -13.52
C GLN A 611 3.18 -0.51 -13.57
N LEU A 612 4.37 -0.02 -13.17
CA LEU A 612 4.62 1.42 -13.02
C LEU A 612 5.48 2.07 -14.10
N ASN A 613 6.14 1.27 -14.96
CA ASN A 613 7.03 1.77 -16.01
C ASN A 613 6.76 1.03 -17.35
N PRO A 614 5.84 1.53 -18.20
CA PRO A 614 4.89 2.64 -17.94
C PRO A 614 3.71 2.21 -17.06
N PRO A 615 2.97 3.16 -16.46
CA PRO A 615 1.82 2.86 -15.62
C PRO A 615 0.67 2.18 -16.39
N THR A 616 0.43 0.90 -16.15
CA THR A 616 -0.58 0.09 -16.85
C THR A 616 -1.22 -0.92 -15.90
N LEU A 617 -2.51 -1.22 -16.10
CA LEU A 617 -3.21 -2.25 -15.34
C LEU A 617 -2.74 -3.64 -15.77
N GLU A 618 -2.12 -4.38 -14.86
CA GLU A 618 -1.62 -5.75 -15.09
C GLU A 618 -2.69 -6.79 -14.74
N LYS A 619 -3.35 -6.65 -13.57
CA LYS A 619 -4.36 -7.59 -13.06
C LYS A 619 -5.48 -6.91 -12.32
N THR A 620 -6.68 -7.47 -12.42
CA THR A 620 -7.79 -7.27 -11.47
C THR A 620 -8.02 -8.60 -10.76
N LEU A 621 -7.97 -8.62 -9.43
CA LEU A 621 -8.21 -9.79 -8.61
C LEU A 621 -9.61 -9.66 -7.98
N GLU A 622 -10.45 -10.65 -8.26
CA GLU A 622 -11.82 -10.76 -7.78
C GLU A 622 -11.95 -11.98 -6.87
N GLY A 623 -12.79 -11.88 -5.82
CA GLY A 623 -13.08 -13.02 -4.94
C GLY A 623 -13.43 -12.64 -3.50
N HIS A 624 -13.17 -11.40 -3.07
CA HIS A 624 -13.72 -10.88 -1.82
C HIS A 624 -15.22 -10.63 -1.96
N ASN A 625 -16.00 -11.00 -0.93
CA ASN A 625 -17.46 -10.84 -0.95
C ASN A 625 -17.91 -9.49 -0.37
N ASN A 626 -16.97 -8.72 0.20
CA ASN A 626 -17.24 -7.42 0.80
C ASN A 626 -16.00 -6.51 0.66
N HIS A 627 -16.06 -5.33 1.28
CA HIS A 627 -15.04 -4.29 1.18
C HIS A 627 -13.68 -4.82 1.63
N ILE A 628 -12.64 -4.58 0.83
CA ILE A 628 -11.27 -4.89 1.20
C ILE A 628 -10.74 -3.70 1.99
N LEU A 629 -10.08 -3.93 3.12
CA LEU A 629 -9.61 -2.88 4.02
C LEU A 629 -8.08 -2.76 4.05
N SER A 630 -7.36 -3.83 3.73
CA SER A 630 -5.90 -3.86 3.86
C SER A 630 -5.23 -4.76 2.82
N LEU A 631 -4.00 -4.40 2.45
CA LEU A 631 -3.13 -5.11 1.51
C LEU A 631 -1.70 -5.15 2.03
N ALA A 632 -1.00 -6.25 1.76
CA ALA A 632 0.44 -6.34 1.97
C ALA A 632 1.09 -7.27 0.96
N TRP A 633 2.18 -6.82 0.34
CA TRP A 633 3.05 -7.71 -0.42
C TRP A 633 3.94 -8.53 0.52
N SER A 634 4.16 -9.80 0.17
CA SER A 634 5.27 -10.55 0.75
C SER A 634 6.59 -9.88 0.34
N PRO A 635 7.63 -9.93 1.19
CA PRO A 635 8.93 -9.32 0.90
C PRO A 635 9.57 -9.78 -0.39
N ASP A 636 9.27 -11.01 -0.84
CA ASP A 636 9.77 -11.58 -2.09
C ASP A 636 8.89 -11.28 -3.32
N ALA A 637 7.84 -10.46 -3.15
CA ALA A 637 6.85 -10.13 -4.15
C ALA A 637 6.11 -11.33 -4.78
N SER A 638 6.17 -12.52 -4.16
CA SER A 638 5.57 -13.74 -4.69
C SER A 638 4.13 -13.97 -4.25
N ILE A 639 3.70 -13.29 -3.18
CA ILE A 639 2.36 -13.37 -2.61
C ILE A 639 1.86 -11.94 -2.34
N LEU A 640 0.61 -11.67 -2.70
CA LEU A 640 -0.12 -10.51 -2.21
C LEU A 640 -1.14 -11.00 -1.19
N ALA A 641 -1.18 -10.40 -0.01
CA ALA A 641 -2.19 -10.66 1.01
C ALA A 641 -3.24 -9.55 1.01
N SER A 642 -4.49 -9.92 1.22
CA SER A 642 -5.61 -8.98 1.36
C SER A 642 -6.53 -9.40 2.49
N ALA A 643 -7.20 -8.42 3.10
CA ALA A 643 -8.15 -8.68 4.18
C ALA A 643 -9.25 -7.63 4.21
N GLY A 644 -10.44 -7.98 4.72
CA GLY A 644 -11.59 -7.08 4.63
C GLY A 644 -12.78 -7.37 5.55
N VAL A 645 -13.90 -6.74 5.22
CA VAL A 645 -15.17 -6.78 5.97
C VAL A 645 -15.87 -8.14 5.87
N ASP A 646 -15.54 -8.95 4.86
CA ASP A 646 -16.02 -10.33 4.76
C ASP A 646 -15.41 -11.27 5.80
N ARG A 647 -14.56 -10.74 6.70
CA ARG A 647 -13.89 -11.48 7.79
C ARG A 647 -12.99 -12.59 7.26
N LEU A 648 -12.49 -12.40 6.05
CA LEU A 648 -11.54 -13.27 5.40
C LEU A 648 -10.24 -12.52 5.18
N TYR A 649 -9.14 -13.24 5.27
CA TYR A 649 -7.96 -12.88 4.51
C TYR A 649 -7.76 -13.85 3.35
N LYS A 650 -7.18 -13.34 2.27
CA LYS A 650 -6.85 -14.10 1.06
C LYS A 650 -5.38 -13.87 0.70
N LEU A 651 -4.77 -14.91 0.15
CA LEU A 651 -3.44 -14.86 -0.44
C LEU A 651 -3.57 -15.08 -1.94
N TRP A 652 -2.85 -14.27 -2.70
CA TRP A 652 -2.93 -14.25 -4.15
C TRP A 652 -1.54 -14.49 -4.73
N ASN A 653 -1.49 -15.24 -5.83
CA ASN A 653 -0.33 -15.23 -6.69
C ASN A 653 -0.46 -14.03 -7.64
N PRO A 654 0.39 -13.00 -7.51
CA PRO A 654 0.27 -11.76 -8.27
C PRO A 654 0.58 -11.96 -9.77
N LYS A 655 1.37 -12.99 -10.14
CA LYS A 655 1.68 -13.31 -11.55
C LYS A 655 0.50 -13.95 -12.25
N THR A 656 -0.13 -14.93 -11.61
CA THR A 656 -1.26 -15.67 -12.22
C THR A 656 -2.61 -15.00 -11.99
N GLY A 657 -2.71 -14.13 -10.98
CA GLY A 657 -3.95 -13.54 -10.50
C GLY A 657 -4.85 -14.51 -9.73
N LYS A 658 -4.37 -15.73 -9.43
CA LYS A 658 -5.17 -16.75 -8.75
C LYS A 658 -5.06 -16.62 -7.24
N GLU A 659 -6.17 -16.79 -6.56
CA GLU A 659 -6.22 -17.04 -5.12
C GLU A 659 -5.51 -18.37 -4.81
N THR A 660 -4.58 -18.34 -3.84
CA THR A 660 -3.84 -19.52 -3.36
C THR A 660 -4.34 -19.99 -2.01
N LYS A 661 -4.95 -19.10 -1.21
CA LYS A 661 -5.53 -19.41 0.09
C LYS A 661 -6.63 -18.41 0.43
N SER A 662 -7.70 -18.88 1.07
CA SER A 662 -8.66 -18.05 1.79
C SER A 662 -8.87 -18.63 3.18
N GLN A 663 -8.89 -17.76 4.19
CA GLN A 663 -8.98 -18.13 5.59
C GLN A 663 -9.98 -17.22 6.30
N GLY A 664 -10.96 -17.84 6.97
CA GLY A 664 -11.91 -17.19 7.87
C GLY A 664 -11.72 -17.62 9.32
N GLY A 665 -12.78 -17.39 10.12
CA GLY A 665 -12.79 -17.67 11.57
C GLY A 665 -12.54 -16.45 12.45
N PHE A 666 -12.59 -15.24 11.87
CA PHE A 666 -12.48 -13.98 12.60
C PHE A 666 -13.85 -13.53 13.10
N SER A 667 -13.90 -13.03 14.34
CA SER A 667 -15.14 -12.58 14.98
C SER A 667 -15.67 -11.26 14.41
N ALA A 668 -14.82 -10.48 13.76
CA ALA A 668 -15.13 -9.19 13.16
C ALA A 668 -14.39 -9.02 11.81
N GLU A 669 -14.57 -7.88 11.16
CA GLU A 669 -13.76 -7.46 10.02
C GLU A 669 -12.26 -7.48 10.36
N ILE A 670 -11.43 -7.66 9.33
CA ILE A 670 -9.98 -7.61 9.47
C ILE A 670 -9.51 -6.24 8.98
N ALA A 671 -9.17 -5.36 9.93
CA ALA A 671 -8.78 -3.98 9.67
C ALA A 671 -7.33 -3.85 9.14
N GLY A 672 -6.45 -4.79 9.50
CA GLY A 672 -5.04 -4.76 9.12
C GLY A 672 -4.49 -6.14 8.79
N ILE A 673 -3.68 -6.21 7.73
CA ILE A 673 -2.87 -7.38 7.39
C ILE A 673 -1.46 -6.95 6.97
N SER A 674 -0.42 -7.60 7.49
CA SER A 674 0.96 -7.40 7.05
C SER A 674 1.78 -8.68 7.14
N PHE A 675 2.87 -8.77 6.36
CA PHE A 675 3.85 -9.85 6.51
C PHE A 675 4.86 -9.50 7.62
N LEU A 676 5.29 -10.53 8.36
CA LEU A 676 6.28 -10.40 9.41
C LEU A 676 7.67 -10.74 8.87
N GLY A 677 8.46 -9.69 8.62
CA GLY A 677 9.84 -9.82 8.20
C GLY A 677 9.96 -10.55 6.88
N HIS A 678 11.02 -11.34 6.72
CA HIS A 678 11.22 -12.17 5.52
C HIS A 678 10.29 -13.39 5.42
N SER A 679 9.34 -13.59 6.34
CA SER A 679 8.55 -14.82 6.43
C SER A 679 7.22 -14.72 5.69
N ASN A 680 6.60 -15.87 5.43
CA ASN A 680 5.20 -15.95 4.99
C ASN A 680 4.23 -15.89 6.18
N GLN A 681 4.70 -15.55 7.38
CA GLN A 681 3.85 -15.34 8.54
C GLN A 681 3.18 -13.98 8.44
N LEU A 682 1.97 -13.90 8.97
CA LEU A 682 1.11 -12.74 8.87
C LEU A 682 0.82 -12.17 10.25
N LEU A 683 0.74 -10.85 10.31
CA LEU A 683 -0.02 -10.11 11.30
C LEU A 683 -1.44 -9.95 10.76
N THR A 684 -2.46 -10.29 11.55
CA THR A 684 -3.86 -9.98 11.26
C THR A 684 -4.50 -9.26 12.45
N ALA A 685 -5.25 -8.21 12.16
CA ALA A 685 -5.94 -7.40 13.17
C ALA A 685 -7.44 -7.44 12.95
N SER A 686 -8.19 -8.02 13.89
CA SER A 686 -9.64 -8.13 13.84
C SER A 686 -10.26 -7.79 15.18
N ALA A 687 -10.91 -6.63 15.28
CA ALA A 687 -11.44 -6.09 16.54
C ALA A 687 -10.43 -6.20 17.70
N LYS A 688 -10.74 -6.97 18.76
CA LYS A 688 -9.84 -7.16 19.91
C LYS A 688 -8.84 -8.31 19.74
N ASP A 689 -8.74 -8.89 18.55
CA ASP A 689 -7.86 -10.01 18.24
C ASP A 689 -6.76 -9.56 17.26
N LEU A 690 -5.57 -9.33 17.80
CA LEU A 690 -4.36 -9.06 17.04
C LEU A 690 -3.49 -10.31 17.05
N LYS A 691 -3.32 -10.97 15.91
CA LYS A 691 -2.59 -12.24 15.79
C LYS A 691 -1.32 -12.09 14.97
N ALA A 692 -0.18 -12.42 15.56
CA ALA A 692 1.08 -12.64 14.84
C ALA A 692 1.28 -14.15 14.67
N ASN A 693 1.38 -14.61 13.42
CA ASN A 693 1.54 -16.03 13.11
C ASN A 693 0.44 -16.91 13.75
N ASN A 694 -0.82 -16.48 13.64
CA ASN A 694 -2.02 -17.10 14.24
C ASN A 694 -2.01 -17.17 15.79
N GLN A 695 -1.08 -16.51 16.47
CA GLN A 695 -1.04 -16.43 17.94
C GLN A 695 -1.40 -15.01 18.38
N SER A 696 -2.37 -14.89 19.29
CA SER A 696 -2.85 -13.60 19.77
C SER A 696 -1.79 -12.87 20.61
N LEU A 697 -1.70 -11.56 20.43
CA LEU A 697 -0.86 -10.67 21.23
C LEU A 697 -1.57 -10.33 22.55
N PRO A 698 -0.82 -10.22 23.67
CA PRO A 698 -1.41 -9.89 24.96
C PRO A 698 -1.73 -8.39 25.07
N GLY A 699 -2.64 -8.06 25.99
CA GLY A 699 -2.90 -6.67 26.39
C GLY A 699 -3.85 -5.88 25.49
N ILE A 700 -4.51 -6.53 24.53
CA ILE A 700 -5.51 -5.90 23.65
C ILE A 700 -6.85 -5.81 24.39
N THR A 701 -7.26 -4.60 24.76
CA THR A 701 -8.58 -4.33 25.37
C THR A 701 -9.50 -3.53 24.44
N ASP A 702 -8.92 -2.97 23.38
CA ASP A 702 -9.54 -2.05 22.42
C ASP A 702 -9.82 -2.74 21.07
N THR A 703 -10.78 -2.21 20.31
CA THR A 703 -11.02 -2.57 18.92
C THR A 703 -9.93 -1.96 18.06
N ILE A 704 -9.04 -2.79 17.52
CA ILE A 704 -7.93 -2.37 16.65
C ILE A 704 -8.47 -1.96 15.28
N LEU A 705 -8.10 -0.74 14.87
CA LEU A 705 -8.49 -0.15 13.59
C LEU A 705 -7.29 0.01 12.65
N SER A 706 -6.07 0.07 13.18
CA SER A 706 -4.87 0.24 12.38
C SER A 706 -3.69 -0.50 13.00
N THR A 707 -2.83 -1.03 12.13
CA THR A 707 -1.62 -1.73 12.50
C THR A 707 -0.49 -1.44 11.55
N SER A 708 0.74 -1.53 12.04
CA SER A 708 1.95 -1.43 11.22
C SER A 708 3.06 -2.31 11.79
N THR A 709 3.98 -2.72 10.93
CA THR A 709 5.12 -3.56 11.30
C THR A 709 6.40 -3.02 10.70
N THR A 710 7.52 -3.24 11.37
CA THR A 710 8.83 -2.96 10.77
C THR A 710 9.10 -3.92 9.60
N PRO A 711 9.89 -3.54 8.59
CA PRO A 711 10.18 -4.39 7.42
C PRO A 711 10.86 -5.72 7.78
N ASP A 712 11.67 -5.75 8.84
CA ASP A 712 12.28 -6.95 9.41
C ASP A 712 11.30 -7.80 10.24
N GLY A 713 10.09 -7.30 10.47
CA GLY A 713 9.06 -7.93 11.27
C GLY A 713 9.37 -8.00 12.75
N ALA A 714 10.37 -7.26 13.25
CA ALA A 714 10.77 -7.31 14.65
C ALA A 714 9.76 -6.63 15.59
N PHE A 715 9.10 -5.57 15.12
CA PHE A 715 8.16 -4.79 15.94
C PHE A 715 6.79 -4.66 15.28
N ILE A 716 5.77 -4.69 16.12
CA ILE A 716 4.36 -4.53 15.76
C ILE A 716 3.82 -3.32 16.50
N VAL A 717 3.05 -2.47 15.81
CA VAL A 717 2.35 -1.33 16.37
C VAL A 717 0.87 -1.45 16.03
N ALA A 718 0.00 -1.15 16.99
CA ALA A 718 -1.45 -1.14 16.78
C ALA A 718 -2.12 -0.02 17.59
N ALA A 719 -3.22 0.50 17.05
CA ALA A 719 -4.10 1.42 17.75
C ALA A 719 -5.56 1.24 17.30
N GLY A 720 -6.48 1.75 18.11
CA GLY A 720 -7.91 1.46 17.99
C GLY A 720 -8.82 2.61 18.42
N ASN A 721 -10.06 2.27 18.80
CA ASN A 721 -11.10 3.24 19.18
C ASN A 721 -10.73 4.13 20.36
N THR A 722 -9.91 3.66 21.29
CA THR A 722 -9.52 4.40 22.51
C THR A 722 -8.40 5.40 22.27
N GLY A 723 -7.70 5.34 21.13
CA GLY A 723 -6.53 6.17 20.86
C GLY A 723 -5.23 5.69 21.50
N THR A 724 -5.28 4.55 22.20
CA THR A 724 -4.10 3.94 22.84
C THR A 724 -3.21 3.32 21.77
N LEU A 725 -1.95 3.75 21.74
CA LEU A 725 -0.93 3.15 20.87
C LEU A 725 -0.16 2.09 21.66
N GLN A 726 -0.11 0.88 21.14
CA GLN A 726 0.61 -0.23 21.77
C GLN A 726 1.69 -0.75 20.82
N ILE A 727 2.85 -1.10 21.37
CA ILE A 727 3.99 -1.65 20.65
C ILE A 727 4.41 -2.98 21.26
N TRP A 728 4.68 -3.97 20.41
CA TRP A 728 5.20 -5.27 20.80
C TRP A 728 6.43 -5.65 20.00
N THR A 729 7.27 -6.49 20.59
CA THR A 729 8.22 -7.32 19.87
C THR A 729 7.47 -8.49 19.22
N ALA A 730 7.69 -8.77 17.95
CA ALA A 730 6.94 -9.79 17.23
C ALA A 730 7.35 -11.22 17.59
N GLN A 731 8.63 -11.42 17.90
CA GLN A 731 9.20 -12.76 18.13
C GLN A 731 8.68 -13.39 19.43
N ASP A 732 8.74 -12.66 20.54
CA ASP A 732 8.31 -13.13 21.86
C ASP A 732 6.97 -12.52 22.30
N ARG A 733 6.35 -11.66 21.48
CA ARG A 733 5.03 -11.03 21.70
C ARG A 733 4.95 -10.22 23.00
N LYS A 734 6.09 -9.69 23.48
CA LYS A 734 6.10 -8.86 24.69
C LYS A 734 5.74 -7.43 24.35
N THR A 735 4.91 -6.82 25.19
CA THR A 735 4.62 -5.39 25.11
C THR A 735 5.87 -4.61 25.46
N LEU A 736 6.32 -3.77 24.52
CA LEU A 736 7.45 -2.87 24.70
C LEU A 736 6.99 -1.55 25.33
N HIS A 737 5.96 -0.94 24.74
CA HIS A 737 5.39 0.32 25.21
C HIS A 737 3.87 0.33 25.07
N THR A 738 3.22 1.11 25.93
CA THR A 738 1.80 1.46 25.82
C THR A 738 1.67 2.95 26.08
N PHE A 739 1.16 3.68 25.09
CA PHE A 739 0.95 5.11 25.14
C PHE A 739 -0.55 5.40 25.19
N PRO A 740 -1.10 5.72 26.38
CA PRO A 740 -2.51 6.10 26.51
C PRO A 740 -2.81 7.42 25.79
N LYS A 741 -4.10 7.73 25.67
CA LYS A 741 -4.61 8.94 25.01
C LYS A 741 -4.07 10.24 25.58
#